data_AF-A0A078AJJ3-F1
#
_entry.id   AF-A0A078AJJ3-F1
#
_cell.length_a   1.000
_cell.length_b   1.000
_cell.length_c   1.000
_cell.angle_alpha   90.00
_cell.angle_beta   90.00
_cell.angle_gamma   90.00
#
_symmetry.space_group_name_H-M   'P 1'
#
loop_
_entity.id
_entity.type
_entity.pdbx_description
1 polymer ?
#
loop_
_entity_poly.entity_id
_entity_poly.type
_entity_poly.pdbx_seq_one_letter_code
_entity_poly.pdbx_strand_id
1 'polypeptide(L)'
;MLTNKKIAVLGGCSIGSALSILLARKGFHVDYYEKSRSKAQSQSQTNPQINLGISQRGVKALVMIDEWVSVLEQTVALNGRTIHNRNGSEVNHQYGKQNEHLYSIRTEIFEKILQESLSKYSSINRELDAKIQNIDLKNTTVRLEREGMNIEERQYCQIFIADDSFKLIKKQLIFQKGFKYNQDFSSFGYIEANIPSSQDNEFQLNPLSIHRWTNDDYHIIAFPNKDKSFACNIFIPLQGIVSFENIQTKEDLHKFIQTFFPTLQDLVKYEKDEIKQKNVGLLYDHKCFPWVFNNICLFGDAAHHIFPYYGQAINTGLEDCTLLSKLIDYYNADWQTITSKFQEFRKPNTDAVSDWAKEKFNNIKFEMFDKDFQEKKAIINYLSDNYQDLFLSSYQLIEFSHIEFQKAINFKQVEDEIVRQIRMIPNYERIVESQKKDSIIRHILKNFVGKFKVETTAVEIISQLGVLSKNQEVILLPNIGQFEVNTIQNCTISSKQSLDQILEDIQQNKATDSIVKTKQGQELEQNSILNGTQIGLCVEIELNVGQISISLKQMKEAFDQAILKSLKQCMKNINNIYKCLIIKVVSGAGQEVILQQDVYKWIKENGFLVIALNHTLQQNNPESLNHNHLFLNEDGKLIIERINLSEISLGAYIVLAEIPNEKGHALPCIFKLRKILNAELIDIYAHRKGECYYNEYLCVDELVGLMRNRTEYLEEKLFIRVHQINELAINQSIITLEELIKIFKYGEVIEKITTIQEYMNQILSFFQVQIQTNYVLCHMSTHNFLYGFRSALGTASGVQSFQFYILQLLLGLNKDKHILSDPVKILHLRETDIQKIKAYWNCDNLFKVIQDWLLEFYQETSEITQLEQDNFVMDAIKDCKDFSKEIALSVVYLFRHQELIHFKILEQVLKFEDSFLAFLDSHIVLVDHHLGDKRGTSQSSGGKYLRESKLDQIIWRDLYHIQKNLKLQNKQTEAVLDE
;
A
#
# COMPACT_ATOMS: atom_id res chain seq x y z
N MET A 1 14.04 -28.96 35.46
CA MET A 1 15.45 -28.94 35.00
C MET A 1 15.53 -28.24 33.65
N LEU A 2 15.55 -26.90 33.62
CA LEU A 2 15.84 -26.12 32.40
C LEU A 2 17.36 -26.07 32.10
N THR A 3 18.18 -26.51 33.05
CA THR A 3 19.64 -26.41 33.15
C THR A 3 20.44 -27.23 32.15
N ASN A 4 19.84 -28.12 31.35
CA ASN A 4 20.55 -28.94 30.35
C ASN A 4 20.34 -28.50 28.89
N LYS A 5 19.61 -27.40 28.64
CA LYS A 5 19.29 -26.92 27.28
C LYS A 5 20.19 -25.74 26.89
N LYS A 6 21.18 -25.99 26.01
CA LYS A 6 22.05 -24.94 25.43
C LYS A 6 21.37 -24.22 24.27
N ILE A 7 21.39 -22.90 24.30
CA ILE A 7 20.84 -22.02 23.26
C ILE A 7 21.99 -21.24 22.63
N ALA A 8 21.98 -21.09 21.31
CA ALA A 8 22.90 -20.16 20.65
C ALA A 8 22.20 -18.84 20.34
N VAL A 9 22.89 -17.73 20.58
CA VAL A 9 22.49 -16.41 20.08
C VAL A 9 23.60 -15.92 19.15
N LEU A 10 23.27 -15.84 17.86
CA LEU A 10 24.18 -15.45 16.80
C LEU A 10 23.98 -13.98 16.49
N GLY A 11 25.01 -13.18 16.81
CA GLY A 11 25.00 -11.75 16.58
C GLY A 11 25.08 -10.96 17.87
N GLY A 12 26.19 -10.26 18.06
CA GLY A 12 26.46 -9.48 19.27
C GLY A 12 26.01 -8.03 19.20
N CYS A 13 24.95 -7.76 18.46
CA CYS A 13 24.30 -6.45 18.44
C CYS A 13 23.60 -6.17 19.79
N SER A 14 23.11 -4.94 19.94
CA SER A 14 22.29 -4.51 21.08
C SER A 14 21.16 -5.50 21.43
N ILE A 15 20.41 -5.98 20.42
CA ILE A 15 19.28 -6.89 20.63
C ILE A 15 19.73 -8.30 21.01
N GLY A 16 20.77 -8.84 20.35
CA GLY A 16 21.33 -10.15 20.68
C GLY A 16 21.91 -10.20 22.10
N SER A 17 22.53 -9.10 22.54
CA SER A 17 23.02 -8.93 23.91
C SER A 17 21.87 -8.94 24.92
N ALA A 18 20.84 -8.12 24.70
CA ALA A 18 19.65 -8.08 25.56
C ALA A 18 18.93 -9.44 25.65
N LEU A 19 18.79 -10.13 24.52
CA LEU A 19 18.21 -11.47 24.44
C LEU A 19 19.02 -12.50 25.25
N SER A 20 20.36 -12.45 25.15
CA SER A 20 21.23 -13.38 25.85
C SER A 20 21.16 -13.20 27.37
N ILE A 21 21.14 -11.94 27.84
CA ILE A 21 20.94 -11.63 29.26
C ILE A 21 19.58 -12.13 29.74
N LEU A 22 18.52 -11.88 28.96
CA LEU A 22 17.17 -12.35 29.27
C LEU A 22 17.13 -13.88 29.42
N LEU A 23 17.70 -14.62 28.46
CA LEU A 23 17.72 -16.09 28.47
C LEU A 23 18.53 -16.63 29.66
N ALA A 24 19.68 -16.01 29.98
CA ALA A 24 20.47 -16.37 31.16
C ALA A 24 19.69 -16.17 32.46
N ARG A 25 18.94 -15.06 32.58
CA ARG A 25 18.06 -14.80 33.74
C ARG A 25 16.91 -15.80 33.85
N LYS A 26 16.43 -16.35 32.74
CA LYS A 26 15.46 -17.45 32.70
C LYS A 26 16.09 -18.82 33.02
N GLY A 27 17.39 -18.89 33.28
CA GLY A 27 18.10 -20.10 33.71
C GLY A 27 18.64 -20.96 32.56
N PHE A 28 18.71 -20.44 31.33
CA PHE A 28 19.32 -21.16 30.22
C PHE A 28 20.84 -20.94 30.14
N HIS A 29 21.53 -21.92 29.57
CA HIS A 29 22.92 -21.74 29.14
C HIS A 29 22.94 -21.19 27.71
N VAL A 30 23.65 -20.09 27.51
CA VAL A 30 23.67 -19.34 26.25
C VAL A 30 25.09 -19.31 25.70
N ASP A 31 25.28 -19.83 24.50
CA ASP A 31 26.48 -19.60 23.70
C ASP A 31 26.22 -18.35 22.84
N TYR A 32 26.84 -17.23 23.23
CA TYR A 32 26.72 -15.93 22.58
C TYR A 32 27.86 -15.73 21.60
N TYR A 33 27.55 -15.43 20.34
CA TYR A 33 28.53 -15.28 19.27
C TYR A 33 28.61 -13.85 18.77
N GLU A 34 29.84 -13.30 18.75
CA GLU A 34 30.14 -11.98 18.17
C GLU A 34 31.38 -12.06 17.28
N LYS A 35 31.27 -11.49 16.08
CA LYS A 35 32.29 -11.55 15.02
C LYS A 35 33.55 -10.72 15.34
N SER A 36 33.44 -9.70 16.19
CA SER A 36 34.54 -8.75 16.47
C SER A 36 34.86 -8.63 17.97
N ARG A 37 36.10 -8.96 18.37
CA ARG A 37 36.65 -8.62 19.68
C ARG A 37 36.77 -7.12 19.91
N SER A 38 37.02 -6.31 18.87
CA SER A 38 37.14 -4.85 19.02
C SER A 38 35.80 -4.24 19.44
N LYS A 39 34.66 -4.67 18.90
CA LYS A 39 33.34 -4.26 19.42
C LYS A 39 33.08 -4.68 20.88
N ALA A 40 33.70 -5.79 21.31
CA ALA A 40 33.57 -6.29 22.67
C ALA A 40 34.59 -5.72 23.69
N GLN A 41 35.65 -5.02 23.22
CA GLN A 41 36.78 -4.56 24.07
C GLN A 41 37.35 -3.16 23.74
N SER A 42 37.03 -2.49 22.62
CA SER A 42 37.71 -1.24 22.20
C SER A 42 36.91 0.05 22.43
N GLN A 43 37.57 1.02 23.06
CA GLN A 43 37.25 2.45 23.16
C GLN A 43 37.70 3.27 21.93
N SER A 44 37.99 2.63 20.79
CA SER A 44 38.60 3.32 19.65
C SER A 44 38.51 2.47 18.39
N GLN A 45 37.58 2.84 17.51
CA GLN A 45 37.66 2.79 16.04
C GLN A 45 36.29 3.17 15.48
N THR A 46 36.14 4.45 15.13
CA THR A 46 35.16 5.00 14.17
C THR A 46 33.87 4.19 13.96
N ASN A 47 33.12 3.94 15.03
CA ASN A 47 31.76 3.40 14.96
C ASN A 47 30.78 4.58 14.95
N PRO A 48 29.61 4.42 14.30
CA PRO A 48 28.66 5.50 14.10
C PRO A 48 28.20 6.15 15.43
N GLN A 49 28.29 7.48 15.51
CA GLN A 49 27.79 8.33 16.62
C GLN A 49 26.26 8.45 16.55
N ILE A 50 25.55 7.32 16.44
CA ILE A 50 24.09 7.31 16.46
C ILE A 50 23.62 7.33 17.91
N ASN A 51 22.78 8.29 18.24
CA ASN A 51 21.98 8.23 19.45
C ASN A 51 20.73 7.39 19.23
N LEU A 52 20.39 6.62 20.25
CA LEU A 52 19.15 5.87 20.35
C LEU A 52 18.16 6.66 21.20
N GLY A 53 16.92 6.74 20.75
CA GLY A 53 15.80 7.17 21.57
C GLY A 53 15.13 5.95 22.20
N ILE A 54 15.28 5.76 23.51
CA ILE A 54 14.62 4.68 24.23
C ILE A 54 13.23 5.16 24.68
N SER A 55 12.20 4.46 24.22
CA SER A 55 10.79 4.66 24.56
C SER A 55 10.36 3.74 25.70
N GLN A 56 9.10 3.84 26.17
CA GLN A 56 8.59 2.96 27.23
C GLN A 56 8.69 1.47 26.87
N ARG A 57 8.57 1.12 25.59
CA ARG A 57 8.75 -0.26 25.10
C ARG A 57 10.15 -0.80 25.39
N GLY A 58 11.16 0.01 25.09
CA GLY A 58 12.56 -0.32 25.38
C GLY A 58 12.84 -0.37 26.89
N VAL A 59 12.34 0.61 27.65
CA VAL A 59 12.46 0.65 29.13
C VAL A 59 11.98 -0.65 29.75
N LYS A 60 10.81 -1.16 29.33
CA LYS A 60 10.25 -2.41 29.86
C LYS A 60 11.19 -3.59 29.69
N ALA A 61 11.80 -3.74 28.53
CA ALA A 61 12.76 -4.81 28.27
C ALA A 61 14.01 -4.66 29.14
N LEU A 62 14.52 -3.43 29.27
CA LEU A 62 15.71 -3.11 30.07
C LEU A 62 15.48 -3.36 31.57
N VAL A 63 14.27 -3.09 32.07
CA VAL A 63 13.87 -3.45 33.45
C VAL A 63 13.86 -4.97 33.62
N MET A 64 13.37 -5.72 32.64
CA MET A 64 13.32 -7.19 32.72
C MET A 64 14.71 -7.84 32.78
N ILE A 65 15.71 -7.22 32.14
CA ILE A 65 17.11 -7.66 32.19
C ILE A 65 17.95 -7.00 33.29
N ASP A 66 17.33 -6.14 34.11
CA ASP A 66 17.95 -5.43 35.24
C ASP A 66 19.09 -4.46 34.84
N GLU A 67 18.95 -3.82 33.67
CA GLU A 67 19.93 -2.84 33.17
C GLU A 67 19.33 -1.45 32.95
N TRP A 68 18.05 -1.25 33.27
CA TRP A 68 17.41 0.06 33.11
C TRP A 68 18.10 1.16 33.93
N VAL A 69 18.53 0.89 35.16
CA VAL A 69 19.21 1.88 36.01
C VAL A 69 20.55 2.31 35.38
N SER A 70 21.37 1.33 34.97
CA SER A 70 22.65 1.56 34.29
C SER A 70 22.47 2.43 33.03
N VAL A 71 21.44 2.14 32.24
CA VAL A 71 21.11 2.88 31.02
C VAL A 71 20.63 4.29 31.34
N LEU A 72 19.66 4.41 32.27
CA LEU A 72 19.07 5.69 32.68
C LEU A 72 20.13 6.68 33.14
N GLU A 73 21.12 6.22 33.93
CA GLU A 73 22.24 7.05 34.39
C GLU A 73 23.04 7.68 33.26
N GLN A 74 23.08 7.06 32.07
CA GLN A 74 23.82 7.56 30.91
C GLN A 74 22.94 8.26 29.87
N THR A 75 21.65 8.42 30.15
CA THR A 75 20.70 9.04 29.23
C THR A 75 20.46 10.52 29.51
N VAL A 76 19.94 11.23 28.51
CA VAL A 76 19.27 12.53 28.70
C VAL A 76 17.77 12.33 28.46
N ALA A 77 16.95 12.75 29.42
CA ALA A 77 15.50 12.68 29.32
C ALA A 77 14.97 13.79 28.39
N LEU A 78 14.10 13.41 27.47
CA LEU A 78 13.53 14.24 26.43
C LEU A 78 12.04 14.44 26.72
N ASN A 79 11.63 15.68 26.94
CA ASN A 79 10.23 16.05 27.23
C ASN A 79 9.45 16.33 25.95
N GLY A 80 10.15 16.47 24.83
CA GLY A 80 9.55 16.89 23.58
C GLY A 80 10.54 16.92 22.42
N ARG A 81 10.10 17.60 21.37
CA ARG A 81 10.89 17.90 20.18
C ARG A 81 10.80 19.38 19.85
N THR A 82 11.90 19.94 19.37
CA THR A 82 11.97 21.31 18.87
C THR A 82 12.09 21.25 17.35
N ILE A 83 11.15 21.87 16.65
CA ILE A 83 11.17 22.04 15.20
C ILE A 83 11.71 23.42 14.90
N HIS A 84 12.77 23.47 14.11
CA HIS A 84 13.40 24.69 13.64
C HIS A 84 12.94 24.99 12.23
N ASN A 85 12.21 26.09 12.06
CA ASN A 85 11.71 26.55 10.77
C ASN A 85 12.78 27.33 10.00
N ARG A 86 12.61 27.44 8.68
CA ARG A 86 13.55 28.16 7.79
C ARG A 86 13.75 29.63 8.15
N ASN A 87 12.72 30.28 8.69
CA ASN A 87 12.77 31.68 9.11
C ASN A 87 13.48 31.87 10.47
N GLY A 88 14.05 30.80 11.05
CA GLY A 88 14.70 30.82 12.36
C GLY A 88 13.75 30.73 13.56
N SER A 89 12.43 30.63 13.34
CA SER A 89 11.48 30.39 14.43
C SER A 89 11.52 28.95 14.93
N GLU A 90 11.34 28.77 16.24
CA GLU A 90 11.30 27.46 16.88
C GLU A 90 9.89 27.12 17.35
N VAL A 91 9.46 25.88 17.11
CA VAL A 91 8.21 25.32 17.63
C VAL A 91 8.53 24.15 18.53
N ASN A 92 8.20 24.28 19.82
CA ASN A 92 8.38 23.22 20.81
C ASN A 92 7.10 22.39 20.94
N HIS A 93 7.23 21.08 20.79
CA HIS A 93 6.14 20.13 21.02
C HIS A 93 6.51 19.19 22.16
N GLN A 94 5.69 19.16 23.21
CA GLN A 94 5.84 18.19 24.29
C GLN A 94 5.31 16.82 23.85
N TYR A 95 5.87 15.76 24.43
CA TYR A 95 5.53 14.39 24.07
C TYR A 95 4.23 13.89 24.71
N GLY A 96 3.80 14.47 25.83
CA GLY A 96 2.58 14.07 26.53
C GLY A 96 2.50 14.55 27.97
N LYS A 97 2.07 13.68 28.91
CA LYS A 97 1.86 14.04 30.34
C LYS A 97 3.15 14.53 31.00
N GLN A 98 3.03 15.22 32.14
CA GLN A 98 4.14 15.31 33.10
C GLN A 98 4.65 13.89 33.41
N ASN A 99 5.90 13.61 33.04
CA ASN A 99 6.65 12.34 33.18
C ASN A 99 6.69 11.36 31.99
N GLU A 100 6.15 11.70 30.81
CA GLU A 100 6.35 10.91 29.59
C GLU A 100 7.61 11.39 28.84
N HIS A 101 8.68 10.58 28.92
CA HIS A 101 9.98 10.92 28.35
C HIS A 101 10.46 9.87 27.35
N LEU A 102 11.13 10.33 26.30
CA LEU A 102 12.11 9.51 25.58
C LEU A 102 13.48 9.69 26.23
N TYR A 103 14.35 8.70 26.10
CA TYR A 103 15.68 8.75 26.69
C TYR A 103 16.74 8.65 25.61
N SER A 104 17.52 9.72 25.44
CA SER A 104 18.62 9.79 24.47
C SER A 104 19.87 9.14 25.06
N ILE A 105 20.44 8.16 24.37
CA ILE A 105 21.72 7.53 24.75
C ILE A 105 22.57 7.25 23.51
N ARG A 106 23.90 7.41 23.61
CA ARG A 106 24.82 6.98 22.56
C ARG A 106 24.81 5.46 22.40
N THR A 107 24.71 4.98 21.17
CA THR A 107 24.73 3.53 20.87
C THR A 107 25.95 2.83 21.48
N GLU A 108 27.13 3.42 21.38
CA GLU A 108 28.37 2.87 21.97
C GLU A 108 28.24 2.65 23.50
N ILE A 109 27.67 3.62 24.22
CA ILE A 109 27.50 3.52 25.68
C ILE A 109 26.45 2.45 26.01
N PHE A 110 25.36 2.43 25.25
CA PHE A 110 24.31 1.43 25.42
C PHE A 110 24.85 0.00 25.20
N GLU A 111 25.60 -0.21 24.12
CA GLU A 111 26.23 -1.50 23.82
C GLU A 111 27.25 -1.90 24.88
N LYS A 112 28.06 -0.94 25.36
CA LYS A 112 29.01 -1.18 26.45
C LYS A 112 28.32 -1.68 27.72
N ILE A 113 27.23 -1.04 28.14
CA ILE A 113 26.45 -1.47 29.32
C ILE A 113 25.97 -2.92 29.15
N LEU A 114 25.44 -3.27 27.96
CA LEU A 114 24.98 -4.63 27.69
C LEU A 114 26.14 -5.64 27.67
N GLN A 115 27.30 -5.29 27.10
CA GLN A 115 28.49 -6.15 27.11
C GLN A 115 29.02 -6.39 28.53
N GLU A 116 29.05 -5.36 29.36
CA GLU A 116 29.40 -5.49 30.78
C GLU A 116 28.40 -6.38 31.50
N SER A 117 27.10 -6.24 31.22
CA SER A 117 26.05 -7.09 31.78
C SER A 117 26.22 -8.56 31.40
N LEU A 118 26.50 -8.87 30.12
CA LEU A 118 26.74 -10.25 29.66
C LEU A 118 27.83 -10.94 30.49
N SER A 119 28.89 -10.22 30.87
CA SER A 119 30.00 -10.76 31.64
C SER A 119 29.64 -11.15 33.09
N LYS A 120 28.53 -10.64 33.62
CA LYS A 120 28.05 -10.96 34.98
C LYS A 120 27.45 -12.37 35.08
N TYR A 121 27.07 -12.99 33.97
CA TYR A 121 26.37 -14.27 33.96
C TYR A 121 27.32 -15.41 33.56
N SER A 122 27.62 -16.31 34.52
CA SER A 122 28.42 -17.52 34.25
C SER A 122 27.75 -18.53 33.33
N SER A 123 26.43 -18.43 33.13
CA SER A 123 25.67 -19.26 32.19
C SER A 123 25.79 -18.79 30.75
N ILE A 124 26.40 -17.62 30.48
CA ILE A 124 26.67 -17.11 29.13
C ILE A 124 28.12 -17.40 28.76
N ASN A 125 28.33 -18.26 27.78
CA ASN A 125 29.62 -18.47 27.15
C ASN A 125 29.79 -17.50 25.98
N ARG A 126 30.77 -16.60 26.05
CA ARG A 126 31.01 -15.57 25.03
C ARG A 126 32.06 -16.04 24.03
N GLU A 127 31.61 -16.38 22.83
CA GLU A 127 32.44 -16.77 21.70
C GLU A 127 32.71 -15.54 20.82
N LEU A 128 33.78 -14.81 21.15
CA LEU A 128 34.25 -13.63 20.42
C LEU A 128 35.23 -14.03 19.31
N ASP A 129 35.28 -13.25 18.22
CA ASP A 129 36.07 -13.53 17.00
C ASP A 129 35.71 -14.87 16.31
N ALA A 130 34.60 -15.50 16.69
CA ALA A 130 34.19 -16.77 16.13
C ALA A 130 33.57 -16.54 14.74
N LYS A 131 34.25 -17.01 13.69
CA LYS A 131 33.72 -16.95 12.33
C LYS A 131 32.74 -18.09 12.11
N ILE A 132 31.45 -17.76 12.08
CA ILE A 132 30.39 -18.70 11.71
C ILE A 132 30.49 -18.93 10.19
N GLN A 133 30.84 -20.15 9.79
CA GLN A 133 30.95 -20.52 8.38
C GLN A 133 29.58 -20.83 7.78
N ASN A 134 28.77 -21.57 8.53
CA ASN A 134 27.45 -22.02 8.10
C ASN A 134 26.57 -22.38 9.32
N ILE A 135 25.25 -22.39 9.10
CA ILE A 135 24.26 -22.86 10.06
C ILE A 135 23.43 -23.94 9.36
N ASP A 136 23.40 -25.14 9.93
CA ASP A 136 22.59 -26.24 9.42
C ASP A 136 21.16 -26.12 9.96
N LEU A 137 20.24 -25.70 9.07
CA LEU A 137 18.83 -25.50 9.39
C LEU A 137 18.10 -26.80 9.78
N LYS A 138 18.57 -27.96 9.32
CA LYS A 138 17.94 -29.26 9.62
C LYS A 138 18.34 -29.77 10.99
N ASN A 139 19.63 -29.69 11.31
CA ASN A 139 20.18 -30.30 12.53
C ASN A 139 20.25 -29.33 13.72
N THR A 140 19.98 -28.03 13.49
CA THR A 140 20.12 -26.97 14.51
C THR A 140 21.57 -26.88 15.00
N THR A 141 22.49 -26.78 14.04
CA THR A 141 23.94 -26.85 14.29
C THR A 141 24.65 -25.62 13.73
N VAL A 142 25.59 -25.07 14.49
CA VAL A 142 26.49 -23.98 14.06
C VAL A 142 27.85 -24.57 13.69
N ARG A 143 28.35 -24.23 12.51
CA ARG A 143 29.70 -24.59 12.04
C ARG A 143 30.64 -23.41 12.23
N LEU A 144 31.69 -23.61 13.02
CA LEU A 144 32.66 -22.60 13.37
C LEU A 144 33.99 -22.88 12.67
N GLU A 145 34.57 -21.83 12.10
CA GLU A 145 35.94 -21.81 11.62
C GLU A 145 36.77 -20.99 12.62
N ARG A 146 37.81 -21.60 13.19
CA ARG A 146 38.80 -20.91 14.02
C ARG A 146 40.15 -20.95 13.31
N GLU A 147 40.88 -19.83 13.34
CA GLU A 147 42.19 -19.75 12.71
C GLU A 147 43.11 -20.89 13.21
N GLY A 148 43.55 -21.75 12.30
CA GLY A 148 44.46 -22.86 12.60
C GLY A 148 43.82 -24.13 13.22
N MET A 149 42.49 -24.23 13.32
CA MET A 149 41.80 -25.43 13.82
C MET A 149 40.86 -26.06 12.79
N ASN A 150 40.57 -27.36 12.95
CA ASN A 150 39.52 -28.06 12.20
C ASN A 150 38.15 -27.41 12.45
N ILE A 151 37.24 -27.51 11.47
CA ILE A 151 35.85 -27.03 11.58
C ILE A 151 35.19 -27.71 12.78
N GLU A 152 34.67 -26.90 13.70
CA GLU A 152 33.93 -27.37 14.88
C GLU A 152 32.43 -27.26 14.61
N GLU A 153 31.68 -28.34 14.89
CA GLU A 153 30.22 -28.34 14.82
C GLU A 153 29.62 -28.36 16.23
N ARG A 154 28.70 -27.43 16.53
CA ARG A 154 27.99 -27.38 17.81
C ARG A 154 26.49 -27.42 17.60
N GLN A 155 25.82 -28.37 18.24
CA GLN A 155 24.38 -28.54 18.18
C GLN A 155 23.68 -27.83 19.34
N TYR A 156 22.54 -27.22 19.06
CA TYR A 156 21.75 -26.46 20.03
C TYR A 156 20.31 -26.93 20.08
N CYS A 157 19.64 -26.69 21.21
CA CYS A 157 18.21 -26.91 21.31
C CYS A 157 17.38 -25.77 20.67
N GLN A 158 17.99 -24.59 20.55
CA GLN A 158 17.43 -23.41 19.90
C GLN A 158 18.57 -22.51 19.44
N ILE A 159 18.44 -21.90 18.26
CA ILE A 159 19.34 -20.87 17.74
C ILE A 159 18.52 -19.61 17.48
N PHE A 160 18.97 -18.48 18.00
CA PHE A 160 18.46 -17.16 17.63
C PHE A 160 19.49 -16.45 16.75
N ILE A 161 19.02 -15.83 15.67
CA ILE A 161 19.85 -15.03 14.77
C ILE A 161 19.38 -13.59 14.92
N ALA A 162 20.22 -12.75 15.51
CA ALA A 162 19.86 -11.40 15.95
C ALA A 162 20.47 -10.27 15.11
N ASP A 163 21.35 -10.58 14.17
CA ASP A 163 22.10 -9.57 13.40
C ASP A 163 22.39 -9.99 11.94
N ASP A 164 23.43 -9.38 11.37
CA ASP A 164 24.02 -9.67 10.06
C ASP A 164 24.38 -11.14 9.80
N SER A 165 24.43 -12.00 10.81
CA SER A 165 24.51 -13.46 10.65
C SER A 165 23.35 -14.00 9.81
N PHE A 166 22.23 -13.27 9.72
CA PHE A 166 21.17 -13.54 8.75
C PHE A 166 21.70 -13.60 7.31
N LYS A 167 22.65 -12.75 6.91
CA LYS A 167 23.26 -12.75 5.56
C LYS A 167 23.91 -14.09 5.21
N LEU A 168 24.40 -14.85 6.21
CA LEU A 168 25.02 -16.17 6.01
C LEU A 168 24.01 -17.21 5.55
N ILE A 169 22.80 -17.17 6.10
CA ILE A 169 21.72 -18.11 5.74
C ILE A 169 20.72 -17.55 4.75
N LYS A 170 20.72 -16.23 4.50
CA LYS A 170 19.77 -15.55 3.59
C LYS A 170 19.73 -16.24 2.23
N LYS A 171 20.90 -16.56 1.66
CA LYS A 171 20.98 -17.29 0.39
C LYS A 171 20.32 -18.67 0.47
N GLN A 172 20.50 -19.40 1.57
CA GLN A 172 19.88 -20.71 1.77
C GLN A 172 18.37 -20.62 1.93
N LEU A 173 17.88 -19.57 2.61
CA LEU A 173 16.46 -19.33 2.86
C LEU A 173 15.70 -18.85 1.62
N ILE A 174 16.30 -18.00 0.79
CA ILE A 174 15.65 -17.48 -0.44
C ILE A 174 15.23 -18.62 -1.38
N PHE A 175 15.97 -19.73 -1.42
CA PHE A 175 15.61 -20.89 -2.24
C PHE A 175 14.69 -21.90 -1.53
N GLN A 176 14.32 -21.66 -0.26
CA GLN A 176 13.34 -22.51 0.43
C GLN A 176 11.91 -22.17 0.00
N LYS A 177 11.11 -23.22 -0.21
CA LYS A 177 9.69 -23.08 -0.57
C LYS A 177 8.93 -22.34 0.52
N GLY A 178 8.28 -21.23 0.15
CA GLY A 178 7.43 -20.45 1.05
C GLY A 178 8.12 -19.33 1.83
N PHE A 179 9.45 -19.19 1.72
CA PHE A 179 10.14 -18.03 2.29
C PHE A 179 9.95 -16.79 1.40
N LYS A 180 9.47 -15.70 2.00
CA LYS A 180 9.29 -14.39 1.39
C LYS A 180 10.34 -13.45 1.97
N TYR A 181 10.98 -12.68 1.10
CA TYR A 181 11.94 -11.65 1.48
C TYR A 181 11.71 -10.41 0.62
N ASN A 182 11.59 -9.25 1.27
CA ASN A 182 11.57 -7.95 0.61
C ASN A 182 12.59 -7.05 1.30
N GLN A 183 13.35 -6.29 0.51
CA GLN A 183 14.29 -5.29 0.99
C GLN A 183 14.14 -4.07 0.11
N ASP A 184 13.96 -2.92 0.72
CA ASP A 184 13.74 -1.67 0.00
C ASP A 184 14.64 -0.57 0.55
N PHE A 185 15.27 0.16 -0.37
CA PHE A 185 16.29 1.16 -0.08
C PHE A 185 15.71 2.55 -0.29
N SER A 186 16.07 3.46 0.61
CA SER A 186 15.77 4.88 0.46
C SER A 186 16.58 5.50 -0.66
N SER A 187 16.01 6.52 -1.30
CA SER A 187 16.77 7.47 -2.12
C SER A 187 17.67 8.39 -1.27
N PHE A 188 17.53 8.36 0.06
CA PHE A 188 18.32 9.15 1.01
C PHE A 188 19.46 8.34 1.63
N GLY A 189 20.61 8.99 1.77
CA GLY A 189 21.68 8.56 2.65
C GLY A 189 21.69 9.38 3.93
N TYR A 190 22.60 9.04 4.84
CA TYR A 190 22.90 9.90 5.98
C TYR A 190 24.39 9.93 6.30
N ILE A 191 24.82 11.04 6.92
CA ILE A 191 26.11 11.16 7.58
C ILE A 191 25.90 11.69 9.00
N GLU A 192 26.94 11.53 9.81
CA GLU A 192 26.96 11.94 11.21
C GLU A 192 27.88 13.13 11.41
N ALA A 193 27.41 14.08 12.20
CA ALA A 193 28.14 15.25 12.65
C ALA A 193 27.85 15.46 14.15
N ASN A 194 28.53 16.42 14.78
CA ASN A 194 28.27 16.77 16.16
C ASN A 194 28.03 18.27 16.34
N ILE A 195 27.32 18.62 17.40
CA ILE A 195 27.35 19.97 17.98
C ILE A 195 28.08 19.80 19.31
N PRO A 196 29.30 20.34 19.47
CA PRO A 196 30.05 20.19 20.72
C PRO A 196 29.37 20.92 21.88
N SER A 197 29.85 20.74 23.10
CA SER A 197 29.50 21.67 24.18
C SER A 197 30.08 23.06 23.90
N SER A 198 29.51 24.10 24.52
CA SER A 198 30.06 25.45 24.43
C SER A 198 31.46 25.55 25.05
N GLN A 199 32.15 26.68 24.85
CA GLN A 199 33.46 26.94 25.48
C GLN A 199 33.39 26.87 27.02
N ASP A 200 32.25 27.22 27.60
CA ASP A 200 31.98 27.14 29.05
C ASP A 200 31.51 25.75 29.49
N ASN A 201 31.59 24.76 28.60
CA ASN A 201 31.09 23.40 28.81
C ASN A 201 29.59 23.38 29.18
N GLU A 202 28.77 24.11 28.42
CA GLU A 202 27.30 24.12 28.54
C GLU A 202 26.62 23.59 27.27
N PHE A 203 25.35 23.19 27.38
CA PHE A 203 24.55 22.81 26.22
C PHE A 203 24.31 24.04 25.32
N GLN A 204 24.51 23.88 24.01
CA GLN A 204 24.27 24.95 23.03
C GLN A 204 22.81 25.03 22.55
N LEU A 205 22.00 24.00 22.82
CA LEU A 205 20.57 23.92 22.49
C LEU A 205 19.81 23.36 23.71
N ASN A 206 18.47 23.34 23.67
CA ASN A 206 17.66 22.80 24.75
C ASN A 206 17.94 21.30 24.99
N PRO A 207 18.53 20.90 26.13
CA PRO A 207 18.89 19.50 26.37
C PRO A 207 17.68 18.59 26.59
N LEU A 208 16.48 19.14 26.81
CA LEU A 208 15.27 18.37 27.08
C LEU A 208 14.47 18.07 25.81
N SER A 209 15.03 18.29 24.62
CA SER A 209 14.33 18.11 23.35
C SER A 209 15.19 17.45 22.27
N ILE A 210 14.53 16.69 21.39
CA ILE A 210 15.13 16.31 20.10
C ILE A 210 14.94 17.47 19.14
N HIS A 211 16.02 17.96 18.56
CA HIS A 211 15.95 19.07 17.61
C HIS A 211 15.86 18.55 16.17
N ARG A 212 15.01 19.19 15.36
CA ARG A 212 14.81 18.86 13.95
C ARG A 212 14.85 20.11 13.10
N TRP A 213 15.64 20.08 12.04
CA TRP A 213 15.63 21.07 10.97
C TRP A 213 15.23 20.38 9.69
N THR A 214 14.33 21.01 8.93
CA THR A 214 13.85 20.46 7.66
C THR A 214 13.82 21.52 6.59
N ASN A 215 14.37 21.20 5.43
CA ASN A 215 14.40 22.06 4.26
C ASN A 215 14.20 21.22 2.99
N ASP A 216 13.00 21.27 2.41
CA ASP A 216 12.58 20.56 1.19
C ASP A 216 12.87 19.06 1.31
N ASP A 217 13.91 18.59 0.62
CA ASP A 217 14.36 17.20 0.63
C ASP A 217 15.55 16.96 1.58
N TYR A 218 15.83 17.84 2.54
CA TYR A 218 16.95 17.66 3.48
C TYR A 218 16.51 17.80 4.93
N HIS A 219 17.07 16.96 5.79
CA HIS A 219 16.69 16.93 7.20
C HIS A 219 17.91 16.75 8.10
N ILE A 220 17.94 17.49 9.20
CA ILE A 220 18.94 17.32 10.26
C ILE A 220 18.20 17.01 11.56
N ILE A 221 18.64 15.99 12.28
CA ILE A 221 18.11 15.63 13.60
C ILE A 221 19.26 15.61 14.60
N ALA A 222 19.10 16.29 15.73
CA ALA A 222 20.10 16.33 16.79
C ALA A 222 19.56 15.78 18.11
N PHE A 223 20.33 14.88 18.74
CA PHE A 223 20.03 14.25 20.01
C PHE A 223 21.02 14.70 21.09
N PRO A 224 20.58 15.14 22.27
CA PRO A 224 21.45 15.57 23.35
C PRO A 224 22.18 14.38 23.99
N ASN A 225 23.40 14.64 24.46
CA ASN A 225 24.25 13.72 25.19
C ASN A 225 24.54 14.21 26.61
N LYS A 226 24.91 13.29 27.50
CA LYS A 226 25.26 13.59 28.89
C LYS A 226 26.50 14.48 29.04
N ASP A 227 27.41 14.44 28.07
CA ASP A 227 28.59 15.32 28.00
C ASP A 227 28.30 16.69 27.38
N LYS A 228 27.02 17.07 27.28
CA LYS A 228 26.54 18.36 26.80
C LYS A 228 26.75 18.63 25.30
N SER A 229 27.17 17.62 24.54
CA SER A 229 27.16 17.63 23.07
C SER A 229 25.81 17.19 22.50
N PHE A 230 25.61 17.37 21.19
CA PHE A 230 24.53 16.75 20.43
C PHE A 230 25.08 15.91 19.28
N ALA A 231 24.57 14.68 19.15
CA ALA A 231 24.80 13.84 17.98
C ALA A 231 23.84 14.24 16.86
N CYS A 232 24.36 14.60 15.69
CA CYS A 232 23.59 15.11 14.56
C CYS A 232 23.61 14.14 13.39
N ASN A 233 22.42 13.75 12.92
CA ASN A 233 22.25 12.97 11.70
C ASN A 233 21.76 13.89 10.58
N ILE A 234 22.53 13.95 9.48
CA ILE A 234 22.23 14.77 8.30
C ILE A 234 21.78 13.85 7.18
N PHE A 235 20.53 14.01 6.73
CA PHE A 235 19.88 13.23 5.70
C PHE A 235 19.82 14.03 4.39
N ILE A 236 20.40 13.46 3.33
CA ILE A 236 20.52 14.08 1.99
C ILE A 236 20.25 13.01 0.93
N PRO A 237 19.62 13.34 -0.22
CA PRO A 237 19.50 12.42 -1.35
C PRO A 237 20.85 11.83 -1.76
N LEU A 238 20.86 10.56 -2.19
CA LEU A 238 22.05 9.89 -2.69
C LEU A 238 22.47 10.42 -4.07
N GLN A 239 21.50 10.83 -4.90
CA GLN A 239 21.70 11.31 -6.28
C GLN A 239 20.91 12.60 -6.52
N GLY A 240 21.32 13.38 -7.53
CA GLY A 240 20.70 14.65 -7.90
C GLY A 240 21.61 15.86 -7.69
N ILE A 241 21.09 17.08 -7.91
CA ILE A 241 21.88 18.33 -7.90
C ILE A 241 22.53 18.58 -6.52
N VAL A 242 21.74 18.51 -5.46
CA VAL A 242 22.21 18.61 -4.08
C VAL A 242 22.07 17.23 -3.44
N SER A 243 23.15 16.47 -3.49
CA SER A 243 23.16 15.06 -3.12
C SER A 243 24.54 14.63 -2.61
N PHE A 244 24.62 13.44 -1.99
CA PHE A 244 25.90 12.85 -1.62
C PHE A 244 26.80 12.49 -2.82
N GLU A 245 26.26 12.46 -4.04
CA GLU A 245 27.07 12.34 -5.25
C GLU A 245 27.98 13.58 -5.44
N ASN A 246 27.47 14.75 -5.10
CA ASN A 246 28.15 16.05 -5.30
C ASN A 246 28.76 16.62 -4.02
N ILE A 247 28.31 16.20 -2.83
CA ILE A 247 28.87 16.63 -1.53
C ILE A 247 29.93 15.61 -1.08
N GLN A 248 31.19 15.89 -1.43
CA GLN A 248 32.29 14.94 -1.22
C GLN A 248 33.33 15.40 -0.20
N THR A 249 33.35 16.69 0.14
CA THR A 249 34.31 17.28 1.10
C THR A 249 33.61 17.94 2.28
N LYS A 250 34.37 18.19 3.35
CA LYS A 250 33.92 18.96 4.51
C LYS A 250 33.49 20.38 4.11
N GLU A 251 34.21 21.00 3.18
CA GLU A 251 33.89 22.32 2.64
C GLU A 251 32.55 22.30 1.87
N ASP A 252 32.27 21.25 1.09
CA ASP A 252 30.99 21.10 0.39
C ASP A 252 29.84 20.96 1.38
N LEU A 253 30.03 20.15 2.43
CA LEU A 253 29.04 20.00 3.51
C LEU A 253 28.82 21.32 4.26
N HIS A 254 29.88 22.09 4.50
CA HIS A 254 29.77 23.39 5.14
C HIS A 254 28.96 24.37 4.27
N LYS A 255 29.22 24.44 2.95
CA LYS A 255 28.42 25.24 2.01
C LYS A 255 26.97 24.79 1.98
N PHE A 256 26.72 23.48 2.00
CA PHE A 256 25.36 22.92 2.08
C PHE A 256 24.65 23.38 3.37
N ILE A 257 25.28 23.25 4.53
CA ILE A 257 24.69 23.70 5.81
C ILE A 257 24.47 25.21 5.78
N GLN A 258 25.44 26.00 5.32
CA GLN A 258 25.29 27.46 5.22
C GLN A 258 24.11 27.86 4.32
N THR A 259 23.90 27.15 3.22
CA THR A 259 22.84 27.45 2.24
C THR A 259 21.47 27.05 2.76
N PHE A 260 21.33 25.83 3.28
CA PHE A 260 20.01 25.25 3.60
C PHE A 260 19.66 25.32 5.09
N PHE A 261 20.64 25.48 5.97
CA PHE A 261 20.49 25.50 7.42
C PHE A 261 21.40 26.57 8.06
N PRO A 262 21.26 27.86 7.71
CA PRO A 262 22.20 28.90 8.13
C PRO A 262 22.34 29.03 9.65
N THR A 263 21.28 28.74 10.42
CA THR A 263 21.31 28.72 11.90
C THR A 263 22.27 27.68 12.48
N LEU A 264 22.69 26.69 11.69
CA LEU A 264 23.57 25.59 12.11
C LEU A 264 25.02 25.76 11.67
N GLN A 265 25.35 26.74 10.81
CA GLN A 265 26.66 26.86 10.17
C GLN A 265 27.83 26.86 11.17
N ASP A 266 27.63 27.52 12.32
CA ASP A 266 28.67 27.70 13.34
C ASP A 266 28.60 26.61 14.43
N LEU A 267 27.44 25.96 14.57
CA LEU A 267 27.16 24.94 15.59
C LEU A 267 27.63 23.55 15.17
N VAL A 268 27.31 23.13 13.93
CA VAL A 268 27.60 21.78 13.47
C VAL A 268 29.07 21.66 13.08
N LYS A 269 29.75 20.64 13.61
CA LYS A 269 31.12 20.27 13.27
C LYS A 269 31.15 18.88 12.67
N TYR A 270 31.87 18.77 11.55
CA TYR A 270 32.21 17.52 10.91
C TYR A 270 33.73 17.33 10.97
N GLU A 271 34.17 16.20 11.51
CA GLU A 271 35.59 15.96 11.84
C GLU A 271 36.41 15.46 10.66
N LYS A 272 35.78 14.80 9.68
CA LYS A 272 36.49 14.19 8.54
C LYS A 272 36.61 15.19 7.39
N ASP A 273 37.76 15.24 6.74
CA ASP A 273 37.97 16.13 5.58
C ASP A 273 37.23 15.62 4.33
N GLU A 274 37.09 14.30 4.18
CA GLU A 274 36.43 13.65 3.03
C GLU A 274 35.15 12.89 3.43
N ILE A 275 34.10 13.03 2.62
CA ILE A 275 32.85 12.26 2.66
C ILE A 275 32.91 11.20 1.56
N LYS A 276 33.63 10.11 1.83
CA LYS A 276 33.67 8.97 0.89
C LYS A 276 32.30 8.32 0.82
N GLN A 277 31.89 7.86 -0.36
CA GLN A 277 30.63 7.12 -0.52
C GLN A 277 30.49 5.93 0.45
N LYS A 278 31.60 5.23 0.77
CA LYS A 278 31.59 4.15 1.78
C LYS A 278 31.26 4.59 3.21
N ASN A 279 31.38 5.89 3.49
CA ASN A 279 31.08 6.50 4.79
C ASN A 279 29.64 7.02 4.85
N VAL A 280 28.91 7.06 3.73
CA VAL A 280 27.50 7.44 3.69
C VAL A 280 26.68 6.23 4.11
N GLY A 281 25.90 6.39 5.17
CA GLY A 281 24.99 5.37 5.65
C GLY A 281 23.78 5.23 4.73
N LEU A 282 23.41 3.99 4.41
CA LEU A 282 22.23 3.69 3.61
C LEU A 282 21.04 3.40 4.52
N LEU A 283 19.89 3.94 4.15
CA LEU A 283 18.62 3.68 4.83
C LEU A 283 17.85 2.62 4.06
N TYR A 284 17.42 1.56 4.75
CA TYR A 284 16.60 0.51 4.14
C TYR A 284 15.74 -0.18 5.18
N ASP A 285 14.63 -0.77 4.75
CA ASP A 285 13.92 -1.78 5.52
C ASP A 285 14.05 -3.15 4.86
N HIS A 286 13.90 -4.21 5.66
CA HIS A 286 13.58 -5.52 5.13
C HIS A 286 12.51 -6.22 5.92
N LYS A 287 11.74 -7.03 5.21
CA LYS A 287 10.71 -7.89 5.76
C LYS A 287 10.91 -9.30 5.25
N CYS A 288 10.85 -10.26 6.15
CA CYS A 288 10.96 -11.66 5.77
C CYS A 288 9.94 -12.53 6.49
N PHE A 289 9.57 -13.68 5.92
CA PHE A 289 8.68 -14.66 6.56
C PHE A 289 8.79 -16.03 5.89
N PRO A 290 8.70 -17.15 6.62
CA PRO A 290 8.63 -17.28 8.09
C PRO A 290 9.92 -16.84 8.78
N TRP A 291 9.86 -16.62 10.10
CA TRP A 291 11.05 -16.34 10.91
C TRP A 291 11.63 -17.59 11.55
N VAL A 292 10.86 -18.68 11.55
CA VAL A 292 11.22 -19.93 12.23
C VAL A 292 11.50 -21.03 11.22
N PHE A 293 12.63 -21.71 11.40
CA PHE A 293 13.08 -22.86 10.62
C PHE A 293 13.57 -23.94 11.58
N ASN A 294 12.76 -24.97 11.80
CA ASN A 294 13.01 -25.96 12.86
C ASN A 294 13.18 -25.25 14.23
N ASN A 295 14.33 -25.42 14.91
CA ASN A 295 14.64 -24.73 16.16
C ASN A 295 15.57 -23.53 15.93
N ILE A 296 15.39 -22.82 14.81
CA ILE A 296 16.14 -21.61 14.47
C ILE A 296 15.14 -20.48 14.27
N CYS A 297 15.36 -19.34 14.92
CA CYS A 297 14.48 -18.19 14.87
C CYS A 297 15.27 -16.93 14.49
N LEU A 298 14.81 -16.21 13.47
CA LEU A 298 15.23 -14.84 13.21
C LEU A 298 14.66 -13.92 14.31
N PHE A 299 15.43 -12.95 14.78
CA PHE A 299 15.08 -12.12 15.92
C PHE A 299 15.59 -10.68 15.73
N GLY A 300 14.82 -9.67 16.14
CA GLY A 300 15.20 -8.26 15.98
C GLY A 300 15.45 -7.88 14.51
N ASP A 301 16.53 -7.15 14.25
CA ASP A 301 16.87 -6.64 12.91
C ASP A 301 17.05 -7.75 11.87
N ALA A 302 17.43 -8.97 12.27
CA ALA A 302 17.48 -10.11 11.36
C ALA A 302 16.09 -10.49 10.81
N ALA A 303 15.03 -10.30 11.60
CA ALA A 303 13.65 -10.60 11.24
C ALA A 303 12.95 -9.41 10.57
N HIS A 304 13.17 -8.20 11.07
CA HIS A 304 12.49 -6.97 10.66
C HIS A 304 13.38 -5.73 10.84
N HIS A 305 14.23 -5.44 9.85
CA HIS A 305 14.99 -4.18 9.85
C HIS A 305 14.06 -3.03 9.47
N ILE A 306 13.94 -2.03 10.34
CA ILE A 306 12.96 -0.93 10.23
C ILE A 306 13.68 0.37 9.87
N PHE A 307 13.07 1.18 9.01
CA PHE A 307 13.53 2.54 8.71
C PHE A 307 13.76 3.34 10.01
N PRO A 308 14.87 4.08 10.16
CA PRO A 308 15.22 4.75 11.41
C PRO A 308 14.45 6.07 11.62
N TYR A 309 13.13 6.02 11.43
CA TYR A 309 12.23 7.12 11.72
C TYR A 309 11.55 6.90 13.08
N TYR A 310 11.41 7.99 13.85
CA TYR A 310 10.94 7.98 15.24
C TYR A 310 11.70 7.05 16.22
N GLY A 311 12.86 6.51 15.84
CA GLY A 311 13.70 5.70 16.75
C GLY A 311 13.09 4.36 17.15
N GLN A 312 12.08 3.85 16.43
CA GLN A 312 11.37 2.63 16.84
C GLN A 312 12.12 1.32 16.58
N ALA A 313 13.19 1.30 15.77
CA ALA A 313 13.91 0.06 15.45
C ALA A 313 14.43 -0.67 16.71
N ILE A 314 15.23 0.03 17.55
CA ILE A 314 15.75 -0.55 18.79
C ILE A 314 14.63 -0.91 19.77
N ASN A 315 13.60 -0.08 19.88
CA ASN A 315 12.47 -0.29 20.78
C ASN A 315 11.64 -1.51 20.38
N THR A 316 11.47 -1.73 19.08
CA THR A 316 10.79 -2.91 18.52
C THR A 316 11.57 -4.18 18.85
N GLY A 317 12.90 -4.18 18.64
CA GLY A 317 13.75 -5.32 18.98
C GLY A 317 13.81 -5.62 20.49
N LEU A 318 13.81 -4.59 21.34
CA LEU A 318 13.72 -4.76 22.78
C LEU A 318 12.34 -5.28 23.21
N GLU A 319 11.27 -4.83 22.56
CA GLU A 319 9.92 -5.35 22.80
C GLU A 319 9.80 -6.84 22.40
N ASP A 320 10.55 -7.30 21.40
CA ASP A 320 10.63 -8.73 21.06
C ASP A 320 11.12 -9.55 22.25
N CYS A 321 12.15 -9.08 22.98
CA CYS A 321 12.63 -9.72 24.21
C CYS A 321 11.52 -9.81 25.27
N THR A 322 10.71 -8.74 25.40
CA THR A 322 9.58 -8.72 26.33
C THR A 322 8.53 -9.77 25.97
N LEU A 323 8.17 -9.87 24.69
CA LEU A 323 7.20 -10.86 24.22
C LEU A 323 7.75 -12.28 24.37
N LEU A 324 8.99 -12.53 23.96
CA LEU A 324 9.63 -13.83 24.06
C LEU A 324 9.68 -14.32 25.51
N SER A 325 10.05 -13.45 26.45
CA SER A 325 10.07 -13.76 27.88
C SER A 325 8.71 -14.26 28.39
N LYS A 326 7.61 -13.59 28.01
CA LYS A 326 6.25 -14.01 28.37
C LYS A 326 5.89 -15.37 27.77
N LEU A 327 6.28 -15.62 26.52
CA LEU A 327 6.03 -16.90 25.85
C LEU A 327 6.84 -18.03 26.51
N ILE A 328 8.09 -17.77 26.92
CA ILE A 328 8.92 -18.72 27.66
C ILE A 328 8.23 -19.12 28.97
N ASP A 329 7.71 -18.15 29.72
CA ASP A 329 7.01 -18.40 30.99
C ASP A 329 5.73 -19.22 30.77
N TYR A 330 4.95 -18.88 29.74
CA TYR A 330 3.67 -19.51 29.48
C TYR A 330 3.79 -20.95 28.94
N TYR A 331 4.75 -21.19 28.04
CA TYR A 331 4.94 -22.48 27.36
C TYR A 331 6.10 -23.32 27.91
N ASN A 332 6.67 -22.93 29.06
CA ASN A 332 7.68 -23.70 29.81
C ASN A 332 8.84 -24.22 28.93
N ALA A 333 9.41 -23.35 28.11
CA ALA A 333 10.55 -23.64 27.22
C ALA A 333 10.31 -24.72 26.14
N ASP A 334 9.06 -24.88 25.68
CA ASP A 334 8.75 -25.55 24.42
C ASP A 334 9.06 -24.62 23.23
N TRP A 335 10.30 -24.67 22.73
CA TRP A 335 10.80 -23.74 21.73
C TRP A 335 10.05 -23.77 20.41
N GLN A 336 9.51 -24.91 19.99
CA GLN A 336 8.73 -25.00 18.75
C GLN A 336 7.43 -24.19 18.88
N THR A 337 6.71 -24.37 19.98
CA THR A 337 5.48 -23.61 20.26
C THR A 337 5.79 -22.13 20.51
N ILE A 338 6.83 -21.83 21.29
CA ILE A 338 7.24 -20.45 21.62
C ILE A 338 7.58 -19.66 20.36
N THR A 339 8.46 -20.20 19.51
CA THR A 339 8.90 -19.47 18.31
C THR A 339 7.80 -19.38 17.26
N SER A 340 6.96 -20.42 17.13
CA SER A 340 5.77 -20.39 16.28
C SER A 340 4.80 -19.29 16.72
N LYS A 341 4.48 -19.19 18.01
CA LYS A 341 3.63 -18.13 18.56
C LYS A 341 4.29 -16.76 18.48
N PHE A 342 5.59 -16.68 18.71
CA PHE A 342 6.34 -15.43 18.59
C PHE A 342 6.17 -14.81 17.20
N GLN A 343 6.42 -15.55 16.12
CA GLN A 343 6.26 -15.02 14.76
C GLN A 343 4.78 -14.71 14.43
N GLU A 344 3.81 -15.48 14.93
CA GLU A 344 2.37 -15.25 14.70
C GLU A 344 1.92 -13.92 15.30
N PHE A 345 2.30 -13.65 16.56
CA PHE A 345 1.94 -12.40 17.24
C PHE A 345 2.74 -11.20 16.75
N ARG A 346 4.02 -11.41 16.42
CA ARG A 346 4.94 -10.30 16.24
C ARG A 346 5.02 -9.79 14.81
N LYS A 347 4.89 -10.66 13.80
CA LYS A 347 4.98 -10.28 12.38
C LYS A 347 4.03 -9.14 11.98
N PRO A 348 2.73 -9.16 12.31
CA PRO A 348 1.83 -8.07 11.93
C PRO A 348 2.25 -6.73 12.55
N ASN A 349 2.72 -6.76 13.80
CA ASN A 349 3.14 -5.56 14.52
C ASN A 349 4.42 -4.94 13.96
N THR A 350 5.42 -5.77 13.64
CA THR A 350 6.70 -5.31 13.07
C THR A 350 6.52 -4.80 11.64
N ASP A 351 5.61 -5.41 10.88
CA ASP A 351 5.27 -4.91 9.55
C ASP A 351 4.58 -3.56 9.61
N ALA A 352 3.61 -3.41 10.50
CA ALA A 352 2.86 -2.17 10.68
C ALA A 352 3.79 -1.01 11.07
N VAL A 353 4.68 -1.20 12.05
CA VAL A 353 5.62 -0.15 12.45
C VAL A 353 6.67 0.14 11.37
N SER A 354 7.08 -0.87 10.58
CA SER A 354 7.99 -0.68 9.45
C SER A 354 7.35 0.16 8.34
N ASP A 355 6.11 -0.18 7.95
CA ASP A 355 5.36 0.59 6.94
C ASP A 355 5.09 2.01 7.40
N TRP A 356 4.64 2.17 8.65
CA TRP A 356 4.42 3.47 9.24
C TRP A 356 5.68 4.33 9.30
N ALA A 357 6.81 3.77 9.74
CA ALA A 357 8.08 4.50 9.82
C ALA A 357 8.54 4.97 8.44
N LYS A 358 8.36 4.14 7.41
CA LYS A 358 8.73 4.44 6.03
C LYS A 358 7.81 5.48 5.39
N GLU A 359 6.49 5.33 5.52
CA GLU A 359 5.51 6.33 5.08
C GLU A 359 5.86 7.69 5.68
N LYS A 360 6.11 7.71 6.99
CA LYS A 360 6.42 8.95 7.70
C LYS A 360 7.76 9.56 7.29
N PHE A 361 8.80 8.75 7.05
CA PHE A 361 10.08 9.25 6.56
C PHE A 361 9.94 9.92 5.18
N ASN A 362 9.20 9.29 4.27
CA ASN A 362 9.00 9.81 2.92
C ASN A 362 8.10 11.07 2.90
N ASN A 363 7.19 11.19 3.87
CA ASN A 363 6.22 12.27 3.93
C ASN A 363 6.61 13.43 4.86
N ILE A 364 7.82 13.42 5.47
CA ILE A 364 8.27 14.49 6.41
C ILE A 364 8.03 15.88 5.83
N LYS A 365 8.37 16.09 4.55
CA LYS A 365 8.25 17.39 3.89
C LYS A 365 6.81 17.87 3.78
N PHE A 366 5.90 17.00 3.35
CA PHE A 366 4.49 17.33 3.19
C PHE A 366 3.88 17.61 4.57
N GLU A 367 4.16 16.75 5.55
CA GLU A 367 3.64 16.91 6.91
C GLU A 367 4.13 18.20 7.59
N MET A 368 5.33 18.70 7.29
CA MET A 368 5.83 19.91 7.97
C MET A 368 5.36 21.23 7.36
N PHE A 369 4.97 21.25 6.07
CA PHE A 369 4.60 22.49 5.37
C PHE A 369 3.14 22.54 4.91
N ASP A 370 2.40 21.43 4.97
CA ASP A 370 0.97 21.37 4.66
C ASP A 370 0.14 22.02 5.78
N LYS A 371 -0.66 23.05 5.42
CA LYS A 371 -1.52 23.78 6.36
C LYS A 371 -2.55 22.88 7.03
N ASP A 372 -3.21 22.00 6.28
CA ASP A 372 -4.21 21.08 6.82
C ASP A 372 -3.57 20.12 7.81
N PHE A 373 -2.35 19.67 7.54
CA PHE A 373 -1.59 18.84 8.47
C PHE A 373 -1.18 19.62 9.73
N GLN A 374 -0.68 20.85 9.59
CA GLN A 374 -0.31 21.69 10.74
C GLN A 374 -1.51 21.97 11.64
N GLU A 375 -2.66 22.28 11.07
CA GLU A 375 -3.91 22.45 11.82
C GLU A 375 -4.35 21.17 12.52
N LYS A 376 -4.37 20.03 11.80
CA LYS A 376 -4.68 18.72 12.38
C LYS A 376 -3.75 18.43 13.57
N LYS A 377 -2.46 18.68 13.39
CA LYS A 377 -1.46 18.49 14.44
C LYS A 377 -1.66 19.46 15.61
N ALA A 378 -2.05 20.71 15.36
CA ALA A 378 -2.37 21.67 16.41
C ALA A 378 -3.56 21.20 17.26
N ILE A 379 -4.61 20.67 16.61
CA ILE A 379 -5.75 20.06 17.30
C ILE A 379 -5.30 18.85 18.12
N ILE A 380 -4.55 17.91 17.52
CA ILE A 380 -4.06 16.71 18.21
C ILE A 380 -3.21 17.09 19.42
N ASN A 381 -2.28 18.04 19.29
CA ASN A 381 -1.47 18.51 20.41
C ASN A 381 -2.34 19.11 21.50
N TYR A 382 -3.27 20.01 21.15
CA TYR A 382 -4.22 20.59 22.11
C TYR A 382 -5.03 19.50 22.85
N LEU A 383 -5.46 18.45 22.15
CA LEU A 383 -6.15 17.32 22.75
C LEU A 383 -5.25 16.51 23.69
N SER A 384 -4.04 16.19 23.22
CA SER A 384 -3.01 15.47 23.97
C SER A 384 -2.50 16.25 25.18
N ASP A 385 -2.60 17.57 25.20
CA ASP A 385 -2.16 18.38 26.34
C ASP A 385 -3.31 18.56 27.35
N ASN A 386 -4.55 18.75 26.87
CA ASN A 386 -5.66 19.19 27.72
C ASN A 386 -6.64 18.08 28.12
N TYR A 387 -6.71 16.97 27.39
CA TYR A 387 -7.71 15.90 27.58
C TYR A 387 -7.08 14.52 27.68
N GLN A 388 -5.93 14.41 28.33
CA GLN A 388 -5.23 13.13 28.52
C GLN A 388 -6.00 12.08 29.35
N ASP A 389 -7.11 12.48 29.97
CA ASP A 389 -8.08 11.58 30.59
C ASP A 389 -9.01 10.92 29.56
N LEU A 390 -9.12 11.46 28.35
CA LEU A 390 -10.08 11.04 27.33
C LEU A 390 -9.45 10.82 25.94
N PHE A 391 -8.21 11.25 25.72
CA PHE A 391 -7.54 11.19 24.43
C PHE A 391 -6.02 10.97 24.59
N LEU A 392 -5.48 10.08 23.76
CA LEU A 392 -4.05 9.89 23.55
C LEU A 392 -3.83 9.82 22.05
N SER A 393 -2.82 10.52 21.53
CA SER A 393 -2.52 10.46 20.10
C SER A 393 -1.94 9.11 19.69
N SER A 394 -2.08 8.75 18.42
CA SER A 394 -1.43 7.58 17.82
C SER A 394 0.08 7.55 18.12
N TYR A 395 0.74 8.71 18.11
CA TYR A 395 2.14 8.87 18.49
C TYR A 395 2.40 8.47 19.96
N GLN A 396 1.58 8.95 20.90
CA GLN A 396 1.72 8.59 22.32
C GLN A 396 1.48 7.09 22.56
N LEU A 397 0.54 6.48 21.84
CA LEU A 397 0.30 5.03 21.92
C LEU A 397 1.51 4.24 21.42
N ILE A 398 2.21 4.72 20.40
CA ILE A 398 3.43 4.09 19.88
C ILE A 398 4.58 4.24 20.89
N GLU A 399 4.84 5.42 21.43
CA GLU A 399 6.04 5.69 22.24
C GLU A 399 5.90 5.39 23.74
N PHE A 400 4.73 5.69 24.32
CA PHE A 400 4.54 5.71 25.78
C PHE A 400 3.59 4.64 26.29
N SER A 401 3.20 3.70 25.43
CA SER A 401 2.36 2.56 25.80
C SER A 401 2.97 1.23 25.35
N HIS A 402 2.34 0.13 25.78
CA HIS A 402 2.65 -1.23 25.32
C HIS A 402 1.55 -1.83 24.46
N ILE A 403 0.68 -0.99 23.91
CA ILE A 403 -0.34 -1.42 22.96
C ILE A 403 0.38 -1.88 21.69
N GLU A 404 -0.08 -2.97 21.10
CA GLU A 404 0.44 -3.48 19.82
C GLU A 404 0.53 -2.38 18.76
N PHE A 405 1.63 -2.34 18.00
CA PHE A 405 1.86 -1.33 16.96
C PHE A 405 0.70 -1.26 15.96
N GLN A 406 0.18 -2.41 15.51
CA GLN A 406 -0.95 -2.44 14.59
C GLN A 406 -2.16 -1.70 15.17
N LYS A 407 -2.46 -1.94 16.45
CA LYS A 407 -3.57 -1.31 17.17
C LYS A 407 -3.34 0.21 17.34
N ALA A 408 -2.13 0.60 17.74
CA ALA A 408 -1.77 2.01 17.92
C ALA A 408 -1.78 2.80 16.60
N ILE A 409 -1.34 2.19 15.49
CA ILE A 409 -1.32 2.81 14.16
C ILE A 409 -2.75 2.95 13.61
N ASN A 410 -3.57 1.89 13.72
CA ASN A 410 -4.94 1.93 13.21
C ASN A 410 -5.83 2.92 13.99
N PHE A 411 -5.47 3.28 15.23
CA PHE A 411 -6.14 4.33 16.00
C PHE A 411 -6.12 5.69 15.27
N LYS A 412 -5.23 5.91 14.30
CA LYS A 412 -5.21 7.10 13.44
C LYS A 412 -6.56 7.37 12.77
N GLN A 413 -7.33 6.34 12.40
CA GLN A 413 -8.68 6.53 11.83
C GLN A 413 -9.65 7.20 12.81
N VAL A 414 -9.54 6.85 14.10
CA VAL A 414 -10.34 7.44 15.18
C VAL A 414 -9.88 8.87 15.46
N GLU A 415 -8.57 9.08 15.51
CA GLU A 415 -7.95 10.39 15.66
C GLU A 415 -8.43 11.36 14.56
N ASP A 416 -8.47 10.90 13.30
CA ASP A 416 -8.89 11.70 12.16
C ASP A 416 -10.37 12.09 12.23
N GLU A 417 -11.23 11.17 12.67
CA GLU A 417 -12.65 11.44 12.86
C GLU A 417 -12.90 12.41 14.04
N ILE A 418 -12.13 12.31 15.13
CA ILE A 418 -12.18 13.27 16.24
C ILE A 418 -11.79 14.67 15.75
N VAL A 419 -10.68 14.78 15.00
CA VAL A 419 -10.23 16.05 14.40
C VAL A 419 -11.31 16.63 13.48
N ARG A 420 -11.94 15.79 12.65
CA ARG A 420 -13.03 16.21 11.77
C ARG A 420 -14.20 16.81 12.56
N GLN A 421 -14.63 16.17 13.65
CA GLN A 421 -15.73 16.70 14.48
C GLN A 421 -15.38 18.00 15.19
N ILE A 422 -14.13 18.17 15.63
CA ILE A 422 -13.67 19.43 16.23
C ILE A 422 -13.68 20.56 15.21
N ARG A 423 -13.25 20.31 13.97
CA ARG A 423 -13.30 21.29 12.87
C ARG A 423 -14.71 21.76 12.54
N MET A 424 -15.74 20.99 12.89
CA MET A 424 -17.15 21.40 12.70
C MET A 424 -17.64 22.38 13.78
N ILE A 425 -16.87 22.60 14.86
CA ILE A 425 -17.22 23.58 15.89
C ILE A 425 -16.94 25.00 15.35
N PRO A 426 -17.90 25.94 15.41
CA PRO A 426 -17.65 27.32 15.00
C PRO A 426 -16.52 27.97 15.82
N ASN A 427 -15.53 28.57 15.14
CA ASN A 427 -14.34 29.19 15.74
C ASN A 427 -13.48 28.21 16.58
N TYR A 428 -13.37 26.94 16.18
CA TYR A 428 -12.55 25.96 16.88
C TYR A 428 -11.07 26.41 17.01
N GLU A 429 -10.57 27.20 16.06
CA GLU A 429 -9.21 27.72 16.03
C GLU A 429 -8.93 28.53 17.30
N ARG A 430 -9.85 29.43 17.68
CA ARG A 430 -9.72 30.22 18.91
C ARG A 430 -9.76 29.34 20.16
N ILE A 431 -10.52 28.25 20.14
CA ILE A 431 -10.57 27.30 21.27
C ILE A 431 -9.23 26.59 21.41
N VAL A 432 -8.69 26.06 20.31
CA VAL A 432 -7.39 25.38 20.25
C VAL A 432 -6.25 26.33 20.64
N GLU A 433 -6.23 27.54 20.09
CA GLU A 433 -5.25 28.58 20.41
C GLU A 433 -5.29 29.00 21.88
N SER A 434 -6.48 29.02 22.49
CA SER A 434 -6.61 29.40 23.91
C SER A 434 -5.95 28.41 24.87
N GLN A 435 -5.69 27.18 24.42
CA GLN A 435 -5.17 26.07 25.23
C GLN A 435 -6.00 25.80 26.50
N LYS A 436 -7.28 26.21 26.53
CA LYS A 436 -8.20 25.95 27.63
C LYS A 436 -9.12 24.78 27.31
N LYS A 437 -9.51 24.02 28.32
CA LYS A 437 -10.54 22.98 28.18
C LYS A 437 -11.88 23.62 27.80
N ASP A 438 -12.59 22.95 26.91
CA ASP A 438 -13.88 23.29 26.34
C ASP A 438 -14.89 22.14 26.57
N SER A 439 -16.12 22.51 26.85
CA SER A 439 -17.18 21.56 27.21
C SER A 439 -17.69 20.73 26.03
N ILE A 440 -17.73 21.31 24.82
CA ILE A 440 -18.17 20.65 23.59
C ILE A 440 -17.12 19.64 23.17
N ILE A 441 -15.85 20.02 23.16
CA ILE A 441 -14.74 19.10 22.86
C ILE A 441 -14.71 17.94 23.87
N ARG A 442 -14.89 18.22 25.17
CA ARG A 442 -15.00 17.14 26.18
C ARG A 442 -16.17 16.19 25.90
N HIS A 443 -17.31 16.71 25.43
CA HIS A 443 -18.47 15.90 25.09
C HIS A 443 -18.21 15.03 23.84
N ILE A 444 -17.58 15.59 22.80
CA ILE A 444 -17.14 14.87 21.60
C ILE A 444 -16.26 13.70 22.02
N LEU A 445 -15.17 13.95 22.76
CA LEU A 445 -14.24 12.89 23.18
C LEU A 445 -14.93 11.77 23.98
N LYS A 446 -15.84 12.11 24.90
CA LYS A 446 -16.64 11.13 25.65
C LYS A 446 -17.50 10.24 24.76
N ASN A 447 -17.91 10.70 23.58
CA ASN A 447 -18.65 9.88 22.63
C ASN A 447 -17.77 8.83 21.95
N PHE A 448 -16.46 9.01 21.91
CA PHE A 448 -15.51 8.03 21.35
C PHE A 448 -15.02 7.01 22.38
N VAL A 449 -15.11 7.34 23.67
CA VAL A 449 -14.78 6.43 24.77
C VAL A 449 -15.57 5.13 24.64
N GLY A 450 -14.85 4.06 24.30
CA GLY A 450 -15.34 2.69 24.18
C GLY A 450 -16.40 2.41 23.12
N LYS A 451 -16.54 3.28 22.11
CA LYS A 451 -17.50 3.10 21.01
C LYS A 451 -16.88 2.74 19.66
N PHE A 452 -15.56 2.89 19.50
CA PHE A 452 -14.92 2.66 18.22
C PHE A 452 -14.37 1.25 18.11
N LYS A 453 -14.81 0.54 17.06
CA LYS A 453 -14.18 -0.69 16.59
C LYS A 453 -13.12 -0.31 15.58
N VAL A 454 -11.89 -0.74 15.84
CA VAL A 454 -10.85 -0.66 14.82
C VAL A 454 -11.08 -1.85 13.88
N GLU A 455 -11.68 -1.59 12.72
CA GLU A 455 -11.79 -2.59 11.67
C GLU A 455 -10.40 -2.85 11.08
N THR A 456 -9.84 -4.02 11.39
CA THR A 456 -8.72 -4.56 10.60
C THR A 456 -9.28 -4.99 9.26
N THR A 457 -8.76 -4.43 8.16
CA THR A 457 -9.16 -4.81 6.80
C THR A 457 -9.04 -6.32 6.61
N ALA A 458 -10.20 -6.96 6.42
CA ALA A 458 -10.46 -8.36 6.09
C ALA A 458 -10.06 -9.42 7.14
N VAL A 459 -10.97 -9.78 8.07
CA VAL A 459 -11.40 -11.17 8.45
C VAL A 459 -12.45 -11.08 9.58
N GLU A 460 -13.68 -10.71 9.24
CA GLU A 460 -14.84 -10.86 10.16
C GLU A 460 -15.72 -12.08 9.86
N ILE A 461 -15.40 -12.88 8.84
CA ILE A 461 -16.25 -14.02 8.42
C ILE A 461 -15.87 -15.34 9.11
N ILE A 462 -14.68 -15.45 9.71
CA ILE A 462 -14.17 -16.75 10.19
C ILE A 462 -14.55 -17.07 11.66
N SER A 463 -15.01 -16.10 12.46
CA SER A 463 -15.34 -16.35 13.89
C SER A 463 -16.74 -16.96 14.12
N GLN A 464 -17.60 -17.06 13.10
CA GLN A 464 -18.97 -17.57 13.25
C GLN A 464 -19.12 -19.09 13.04
N LEU A 465 -18.03 -19.84 12.86
CA LEU A 465 -18.07 -21.28 12.52
C LEU A 465 -17.52 -22.23 13.61
N GLY A 466 -17.58 -21.81 14.88
CA GLY A 466 -17.74 -22.74 16.00
C GLY A 466 -16.54 -23.60 16.43
N VAL A 467 -15.29 -23.26 16.07
CA VAL A 467 -14.10 -24.01 16.56
C VAL A 467 -13.03 -23.11 17.23
N LEU A 468 -13.31 -21.84 17.47
CA LEU A 468 -12.37 -20.97 18.20
C LEU A 468 -13.12 -20.22 19.30
N SER A 469 -12.58 -20.25 20.52
CA SER A 469 -13.02 -19.36 21.58
C SER A 469 -12.85 -17.92 21.11
N LYS A 470 -13.95 -17.14 21.09
CA LYS A 470 -13.91 -15.69 20.93
C LYS A 470 -12.90 -15.11 21.92
N ASN A 471 -11.73 -14.70 21.46
CA ASN A 471 -10.97 -13.71 22.18
C ASN A 471 -11.35 -12.36 21.57
N GLN A 472 -12.44 -11.78 22.07
CA GLN A 472 -12.67 -10.34 21.94
C GLN A 472 -11.52 -9.67 22.67
N GLU A 473 -10.56 -9.12 21.93
CA GLU A 473 -9.47 -8.38 22.56
C GLU A 473 -9.91 -6.94 22.74
N VAL A 474 -10.17 -6.62 24.01
CA VAL A 474 -10.45 -5.27 24.46
C VAL A 474 -9.13 -4.52 24.56
N ILE A 475 -8.95 -3.47 23.76
CA ILE A 475 -7.92 -2.47 24.01
C ILE A 475 -8.37 -1.65 25.21
N LEU A 476 -7.74 -1.90 26.34
CA LEU A 476 -7.83 -1.03 27.49
C LEU A 476 -6.83 0.12 27.30
N LEU A 477 -7.33 1.28 26.85
CA LEU A 477 -6.55 2.51 26.91
C LEU A 477 -6.60 3.03 28.36
N PRO A 478 -5.46 3.18 29.05
CA PRO A 478 -5.44 3.70 30.42
C PRO A 478 -6.14 5.07 30.48
N ASN A 479 -7.20 5.17 31.28
CA ASN A 479 -8.07 6.34 31.47
C ASN A 479 -9.12 6.62 30.38
N ILE A 480 -8.98 6.06 29.15
CA ILE A 480 -9.89 6.38 28.02
C ILE A 480 -11.01 5.35 27.85
N GLY A 481 -10.84 4.10 28.30
CA GLY A 481 -11.88 3.06 28.25
C GLY A 481 -11.56 1.88 27.34
N GLN A 482 -12.56 1.01 27.14
CA GLN A 482 -12.46 -0.27 26.42
C GLN A 482 -12.78 -0.11 24.94
N PHE A 483 -11.82 -0.27 24.04
CA PHE A 483 -12.07 -0.30 22.59
C PHE A 483 -12.10 -1.75 22.12
N GLU A 484 -13.16 -2.14 21.41
CA GLU A 484 -13.27 -3.50 20.87
C GLU A 484 -12.47 -3.59 19.58
N VAL A 485 -11.49 -4.49 19.51
CA VAL A 485 -10.74 -4.75 18.28
C VAL A 485 -10.83 -6.22 17.91
N ASN A 486 -11.29 -6.48 16.69
CA ASN A 486 -11.39 -7.81 16.14
C ASN A 486 -10.03 -8.19 15.53
N THR A 487 -9.22 -8.96 16.26
CA THR A 487 -7.92 -9.46 15.79
C THR A 487 -8.07 -10.73 14.96
N ILE A 488 -7.21 -10.87 13.95
CA ILE A 488 -7.09 -12.05 13.10
C ILE A 488 -5.87 -12.83 13.57
N GLN A 489 -6.04 -14.02 14.15
CA GLN A 489 -4.94 -14.96 14.36
C GLN A 489 -4.83 -15.91 13.17
N ASN A 490 -3.65 -15.96 12.56
CA ASN A 490 -3.30 -16.99 11.59
C ASN A 490 -3.09 -18.33 12.32
N CYS A 491 -4.06 -19.25 12.23
CA CYS A 491 -3.90 -20.60 12.76
C CYS A 491 -3.22 -21.54 11.74
N THR A 492 -2.10 -22.14 12.13
CA THR A 492 -1.53 -23.34 11.52
C THR A 492 -1.98 -24.55 12.33
N ILE A 493 -2.70 -25.50 11.75
CA ILE A 493 -3.15 -26.72 12.46
C ILE A 493 -2.03 -27.76 12.43
N SER A 494 -1.55 -28.19 13.61
CA SER A 494 -0.66 -29.33 13.78
C SER A 494 -1.28 -30.42 14.70
N SER A 495 -1.33 -31.63 14.15
CA SER A 495 -1.32 -32.96 14.81
C SER A 495 -2.59 -33.61 15.45
N LYS A 496 -2.95 -34.75 14.84
CA LYS A 496 -3.27 -36.10 15.39
C LYS A 496 -4.27 -36.26 16.56
N GLN A 497 -5.52 -36.59 16.21
CA GLN A 497 -6.30 -37.71 16.78
C GLN A 497 -7.08 -38.38 15.64
N SER A 498 -7.07 -39.73 15.59
CA SER A 498 -7.47 -40.53 14.43
C SER A 498 -8.98 -40.68 14.27
N LEU A 499 -9.45 -40.45 13.03
CA LEU A 499 -10.83 -40.55 12.57
C LEU A 499 -11.52 -41.90 12.87
N ASP A 500 -10.74 -42.97 13.04
CA ASP A 500 -11.24 -44.34 13.14
C ASP A 500 -12.01 -44.61 14.45
N GLN A 501 -11.66 -43.93 15.55
CA GLN A 501 -12.34 -44.08 16.84
C GLN A 501 -13.78 -43.53 16.81
N ILE A 502 -14.03 -42.52 15.96
CA ILE A 502 -15.34 -41.86 15.83
C ILE A 502 -16.27 -42.67 14.93
N LEU A 503 -15.70 -43.49 14.03
CA LEU A 503 -16.46 -44.31 13.07
C LEU A 503 -17.01 -45.59 13.70
N GLU A 504 -16.35 -46.16 14.71
CA GLU A 504 -16.85 -47.33 15.45
C GLU A 504 -18.12 -47.02 16.28
N ASP A 505 -18.20 -45.83 16.85
CA ASP A 505 -19.34 -45.41 17.69
C ASP A 505 -20.62 -45.18 16.87
N ILE A 506 -20.49 -44.90 15.56
CA ILE A 506 -21.61 -44.56 14.68
C ILE A 506 -22.23 -45.82 14.02
N GLN A 507 -21.48 -46.92 13.90
CA GLN A 507 -21.97 -48.14 13.24
C GLN A 507 -23.01 -48.95 14.05
N GLN A 508 -23.33 -48.57 15.29
CA GLN A 508 -24.14 -49.40 16.19
C GLN A 508 -25.67 -49.18 16.15
N ASN A 509 -26.24 -48.23 15.39
CA ASN A 509 -27.70 -48.01 15.39
C ASN A 509 -28.39 -48.27 14.03
N LYS A 510 -29.06 -49.43 13.96
CA LYS A 510 -29.82 -50.00 12.83
C LYS A 510 -31.19 -49.33 12.61
N ALA A 511 -31.63 -49.16 11.35
CA ALA A 511 -32.90 -49.70 10.80
C ALA A 511 -33.29 -49.17 9.38
N THR A 512 -33.23 -50.08 8.40
CA THR A 512 -34.16 -50.38 7.25
C THR A 512 -34.50 -49.41 6.10
N ASP A 513 -33.94 -49.77 4.93
CA ASP A 513 -34.46 -49.96 3.55
C ASP A 513 -35.79 -49.35 3.05
N SER A 514 -35.71 -48.63 1.90
CA SER A 514 -36.37 -49.02 0.64
C SER A 514 -35.96 -48.08 -0.53
N ILE A 515 -35.97 -48.62 -1.75
CA ILE A 515 -35.24 -48.20 -2.97
C ILE A 515 -36.13 -47.46 -3.98
N VAL A 516 -35.62 -46.44 -4.67
CA VAL A 516 -36.04 -46.10 -6.06
C VAL A 516 -34.80 -45.88 -6.94
N LYS A 517 -34.67 -46.68 -8.00
CA LYS A 517 -33.58 -46.67 -9.00
C LYS A 517 -33.86 -45.67 -10.13
N THR A 518 -32.81 -44.97 -10.56
CA THR A 518 -32.74 -44.10 -11.74
C THR A 518 -32.78 -44.91 -13.04
N LYS A 519 -33.38 -44.37 -14.11
CA LYS A 519 -33.36 -44.97 -15.44
C LYS A 519 -32.49 -44.12 -16.38
N GLN A 520 -31.44 -44.77 -16.89
CA GLN A 520 -30.51 -44.36 -17.96
C GLN A 520 -29.57 -43.21 -17.57
N GLY A 521 -28.27 -43.39 -17.35
CA GLY A 521 -27.35 -44.36 -17.94
C GLY A 521 -26.24 -43.64 -18.73
N GLN A 522 -25.65 -42.59 -18.16
CA GLN A 522 -24.38 -42.03 -18.57
C GLN A 522 -23.63 -41.57 -17.31
N GLU A 523 -22.47 -42.16 -17.06
CA GLU A 523 -21.46 -41.61 -16.16
C GLU A 523 -20.94 -40.31 -16.78
N LEU A 524 -21.06 -39.20 -16.06
CA LEU A 524 -20.27 -38.01 -16.35
C LEU A 524 -18.98 -38.10 -15.53
N GLU A 525 -17.88 -38.20 -16.27
CA GLU A 525 -16.52 -38.27 -15.77
C GLU A 525 -16.16 -37.07 -14.89
N GLN A 526 -15.32 -37.36 -13.90
CA GLN A 526 -14.62 -36.42 -13.05
C GLN A 526 -13.94 -35.32 -13.87
N ASN A 527 -14.28 -34.04 -13.64
CA ASN A 527 -13.32 -32.95 -13.71
C ASN A 527 -13.83 -31.66 -13.04
N SER A 528 -12.89 -30.99 -12.39
CA SER A 528 -13.00 -29.71 -11.65
C SER A 528 -13.59 -29.77 -10.23
N ILE A 529 -12.67 -29.99 -9.28
CA ILE A 529 -12.81 -29.57 -7.89
C ILE A 529 -12.82 -28.03 -7.88
N LEU A 530 -14.00 -27.44 -7.69
CA LEU A 530 -14.15 -26.01 -7.41
C LEU A 530 -13.61 -25.71 -6.00
N ASN A 531 -12.64 -24.80 -5.96
CA ASN A 531 -12.16 -24.16 -4.74
C ASN A 531 -13.27 -23.25 -4.18
N GLY A 532 -13.63 -23.40 -2.91
CA GLY A 532 -14.31 -22.36 -2.13
C GLY A 532 -15.82 -22.51 -1.89
N THR A 533 -16.18 -23.37 -0.93
CA THR A 533 -17.24 -23.13 0.10
C THR A 533 -18.60 -22.51 -0.31
N GLN A 534 -19.31 -23.06 -1.29
CA GLN A 534 -20.78 -23.01 -1.30
C GLN A 534 -21.36 -24.31 -1.86
N ILE A 535 -22.12 -25.05 -1.03
CA ILE A 535 -22.92 -26.18 -1.50
C ILE A 535 -24.39 -25.78 -1.38
N GLY A 536 -25.05 -25.64 -2.52
CA GLY A 536 -26.51 -25.53 -2.60
C GLY A 536 -27.13 -26.92 -2.46
N LEU A 537 -28.06 -27.09 -1.53
CA LEU A 537 -28.88 -28.28 -1.44
C LEU A 537 -30.06 -28.08 -2.40
N CYS A 538 -29.90 -28.60 -3.61
CA CYS A 538 -30.90 -28.58 -4.66
C CYS A 538 -31.70 -29.89 -4.60
N VAL A 539 -33.00 -29.79 -4.27
CA VAL A 539 -33.91 -30.93 -4.32
C VAL A 539 -34.77 -30.81 -5.56
N GLU A 540 -34.49 -31.63 -6.57
CA GLU A 540 -35.31 -31.75 -7.78
C GLU A 540 -36.43 -32.77 -7.52
N ILE A 541 -37.68 -32.33 -7.57
CA ILE A 541 -38.86 -33.19 -7.47
C ILE A 541 -39.52 -33.22 -8.85
N GLU A 542 -39.49 -34.38 -9.49
CA GLU A 542 -40.15 -34.60 -10.77
C GLU A 542 -41.58 -35.13 -10.56
N LEU A 543 -42.56 -34.36 -11.03
CA LEU A 543 -43.97 -34.68 -10.90
C LEU A 543 -44.51 -35.20 -12.22
N ASN A 544 -44.83 -36.50 -12.24
CA ASN A 544 -45.56 -37.14 -13.34
C ASN A 544 -47.06 -37.01 -13.09
N VAL A 545 -47.79 -36.42 -14.04
CA VAL A 545 -49.19 -36.03 -13.87
C VAL A 545 -50.11 -37.26 -13.74
N GLY A 546 -50.34 -37.63 -12.49
CA GLY A 546 -51.45 -38.47 -12.02
C GLY A 546 -51.95 -38.06 -10.63
N GLN A 547 -51.23 -37.18 -9.91
CA GLN A 547 -51.64 -36.59 -8.64
C GLN A 547 -51.89 -35.09 -8.82
N ILE A 548 -53.13 -34.68 -8.61
CA ILE A 548 -53.59 -33.29 -8.81
C ILE A 548 -53.31 -32.41 -7.55
N SER A 549 -52.98 -33.02 -6.41
CA SER A 549 -52.58 -32.30 -5.20
C SER A 549 -51.44 -33.00 -4.47
N ILE A 550 -50.42 -32.25 -4.06
CA ILE A 550 -49.28 -32.75 -3.27
C ILE A 550 -49.53 -32.38 -1.80
N SER A 551 -49.45 -33.37 -0.92
CA SER A 551 -49.58 -33.16 0.54
C SER A 551 -48.24 -32.87 1.20
N LEU A 552 -48.25 -32.17 2.34
CA LEU A 552 -47.06 -31.85 3.12
C LEU A 552 -46.25 -33.08 3.54
N LYS A 553 -46.93 -34.20 3.80
CA LYS A 553 -46.29 -35.47 4.16
C LYS A 553 -45.42 -36.00 3.01
N GLN A 554 -45.94 -36.00 1.78
CA GLN A 554 -45.23 -36.46 0.59
C GLN A 554 -44.02 -35.58 0.27
N MET A 555 -44.14 -34.25 0.48
CA MET A 555 -43.04 -33.33 0.25
C MET A 555 -41.91 -33.52 1.27
N LYS A 556 -42.24 -33.72 2.56
CA LYS A 556 -41.23 -33.97 3.60
C LYS A 556 -40.49 -35.29 3.38
N GLU A 557 -41.20 -36.36 3.01
CA GLU A 557 -40.57 -37.67 2.72
C GLU A 557 -39.58 -37.60 1.54
N ALA A 558 -39.92 -36.90 0.46
CA ALA A 558 -39.02 -36.68 -0.67
C ALA A 558 -37.79 -35.83 -0.29
N PHE A 559 -38.00 -34.83 0.56
CA PHE A 559 -36.95 -33.94 1.05
C PHE A 559 -35.96 -34.68 1.96
N ASP A 560 -36.45 -35.49 2.88
CA ASP A 560 -35.62 -36.28 3.80
C ASP A 560 -34.76 -37.32 3.06
N GLN A 561 -35.31 -37.94 2.01
CA GLN A 561 -34.55 -38.87 1.15
C GLN A 561 -33.45 -38.15 0.35
N ALA A 562 -33.70 -36.93 -0.14
CA ALA A 562 -32.70 -36.14 -0.86
C ALA A 562 -31.55 -35.71 0.05
N ILE A 563 -31.86 -35.25 1.27
CA ILE A 563 -30.87 -34.89 2.29
C ILE A 563 -30.01 -36.08 2.69
N LEU A 564 -30.59 -37.26 2.92
CA LEU A 564 -29.85 -38.48 3.26
C LEU A 564 -28.86 -38.91 2.17
N LYS A 565 -29.19 -38.64 0.90
CA LYS A 565 -28.33 -38.93 -0.25
C LYS A 565 -27.18 -37.91 -0.36
N SER A 566 -27.46 -36.62 -0.18
CA SER A 566 -26.46 -35.54 -0.19
C SER A 566 -25.52 -35.59 1.01
N LEU A 567 -26.01 -35.92 2.21
CA LEU A 567 -25.20 -36.02 3.45
C LEU A 567 -24.20 -37.19 3.42
N LYS A 568 -24.55 -38.32 2.78
CA LYS A 568 -23.61 -39.43 2.56
C LYS A 568 -22.43 -39.05 1.65
N GLN A 569 -22.58 -38.03 0.83
CA GLN A 569 -21.57 -37.56 -0.13
C GLN A 569 -20.73 -36.39 0.41
N CYS A 570 -21.17 -35.72 1.48
CA CYS A 570 -20.67 -34.40 1.89
C CYS A 570 -19.94 -34.33 3.24
N MET A 571 -19.64 -35.44 3.92
CA MET A 571 -18.96 -35.41 5.23
C MET A 571 -17.45 -35.06 5.18
N LYS A 572 -17.06 -33.98 4.47
CA LYS A 572 -15.70 -33.45 4.63
C LYS A 572 -15.50 -31.95 4.73
N ASN A 573 -16.48 -31.07 4.48
CA ASN A 573 -16.33 -29.62 4.72
C ASN A 573 -17.65 -28.91 4.39
N ILE A 574 -18.47 -28.52 5.37
CA ILE A 574 -19.57 -27.57 5.09
C ILE A 574 -19.84 -26.68 6.30
N ASN A 575 -19.87 -25.37 6.06
CA ASN A 575 -20.17 -24.34 7.05
C ASN A 575 -21.36 -23.43 6.68
N ASN A 576 -22.05 -23.64 5.54
CA ASN A 576 -23.34 -23.00 5.23
C ASN A 576 -24.10 -23.79 4.14
N ILE A 577 -25.35 -24.16 4.39
CA ILE A 577 -26.23 -24.88 3.45
C ILE A 577 -27.31 -23.92 2.94
N TYR A 578 -27.31 -23.61 1.65
CA TYR A 578 -28.44 -22.93 0.99
C TYR A 578 -29.49 -23.96 0.57
N LYS A 579 -30.78 -23.70 0.80
CA LYS A 579 -31.87 -24.64 0.51
C LYS A 579 -32.67 -24.20 -0.74
N CYS A 580 -32.52 -24.92 -1.85
CA CYS A 580 -33.25 -24.67 -3.09
C CYS A 580 -34.15 -25.88 -3.43
N LEU A 581 -35.43 -25.63 -3.70
CA LEU A 581 -36.40 -26.67 -4.06
C LEU A 581 -36.83 -26.46 -5.51
N ILE A 582 -36.36 -27.31 -6.42
CA ILE A 582 -36.75 -27.27 -7.83
C ILE A 582 -37.91 -28.24 -8.03
N ILE A 583 -39.08 -27.72 -8.40
CA ILE A 583 -40.25 -28.53 -8.70
C ILE A 583 -40.37 -28.61 -10.21
N LYS A 584 -39.98 -29.76 -10.76
CA LYS A 584 -40.07 -30.01 -12.19
C LYS A 584 -41.40 -30.65 -12.50
N VAL A 585 -42.22 -29.94 -13.26
CA VAL A 585 -43.56 -30.39 -13.64
C VAL A 585 -43.50 -30.91 -15.07
N VAL A 586 -43.65 -32.22 -15.23
CA VAL A 586 -43.73 -32.86 -16.54
C VAL A 586 -45.20 -32.96 -16.91
N SER A 587 -45.80 -31.84 -17.34
CA SER A 587 -47.21 -31.82 -17.74
C SER A 587 -47.38 -32.17 -19.21
N GLY A 588 -48.33 -33.04 -19.53
CA GLY A 588 -48.98 -33.01 -20.84
C GLY A 588 -49.79 -31.71 -20.93
N ALA A 589 -49.59 -30.95 -22.00
CA ALA A 589 -50.06 -29.57 -22.17
C ALA A 589 -51.41 -29.25 -21.50
N GLY A 590 -51.41 -28.31 -20.54
CA GLY A 590 -52.59 -27.54 -20.12
C GLY A 590 -53.26 -27.89 -18.80
N GLN A 591 -52.64 -28.62 -17.87
CA GLN A 591 -53.21 -28.87 -16.53
C GLN A 591 -52.52 -28.03 -15.44
N GLU A 592 -53.31 -27.38 -14.57
CA GLU A 592 -52.85 -26.63 -13.39
C GLU A 592 -52.35 -27.60 -12.30
N VAL A 593 -51.18 -27.34 -11.73
CA VAL A 593 -50.68 -28.03 -10.52
C VAL A 593 -51.00 -27.17 -9.31
N ILE A 594 -51.73 -27.72 -8.35
CA ILE A 594 -52.14 -27.02 -7.13
C ILE A 594 -51.32 -27.55 -5.94
N LEU A 595 -50.48 -26.68 -5.36
CA LEU A 595 -49.84 -26.95 -4.07
C LEU A 595 -50.87 -26.73 -2.95
N GLN A 596 -50.97 -27.66 -2.01
CA GLN A 596 -51.83 -27.46 -0.84
C GLN A 596 -51.27 -26.30 0.02
N GLN A 597 -52.14 -25.53 0.68
CA GLN A 597 -51.73 -24.33 1.43
C GLN A 597 -50.73 -24.61 2.54
N ASP A 598 -50.81 -25.77 3.18
CA ASP A 598 -49.88 -26.23 4.22
C ASP A 598 -48.47 -26.50 3.66
N VAL A 599 -48.38 -26.97 2.41
CA VAL A 599 -47.13 -27.11 1.66
C VAL A 599 -46.50 -25.76 1.37
N TYR A 600 -47.30 -24.82 0.85
CA TYR A 600 -46.85 -23.45 0.58
C TYR A 600 -46.36 -22.76 1.86
N LYS A 601 -47.12 -22.91 2.96
CA LYS A 601 -46.75 -22.37 4.26
C LYS A 601 -45.43 -22.97 4.77
N TRP A 602 -45.25 -24.29 4.64
CA TRP A 602 -44.01 -24.95 5.04
C TRP A 602 -42.80 -24.51 4.21
N ILE A 603 -42.95 -24.35 2.89
CA ILE A 603 -41.91 -23.83 1.99
C ILE A 603 -41.48 -22.42 2.44
N LYS A 604 -42.46 -21.54 2.72
CA LYS A 604 -42.26 -20.16 3.15
C LYS A 604 -41.59 -20.06 4.52
N GLU A 605 -42.03 -20.88 5.49
CA GLU A 605 -41.47 -20.93 6.84
C GLU A 605 -40.03 -21.45 6.89
N ASN A 606 -39.64 -22.29 5.93
CA ASN A 606 -38.30 -22.90 5.88
C ASN A 606 -37.33 -22.21 4.92
N GLY A 607 -37.76 -21.11 4.27
CA GLY A 607 -36.90 -20.26 3.43
C GLY A 607 -36.47 -20.92 2.11
N PHE A 608 -37.27 -21.82 1.54
CA PHE A 608 -36.96 -22.47 0.28
C PHE A 608 -37.25 -21.57 -0.93
N LEU A 609 -36.29 -21.46 -1.85
CA LEU A 609 -36.53 -20.89 -3.19
C LEU A 609 -37.21 -21.95 -4.08
N VAL A 610 -38.37 -21.63 -4.67
CA VAL A 610 -39.11 -22.54 -5.56
C VAL A 610 -38.93 -22.15 -7.01
N ILE A 611 -38.38 -23.06 -7.82
CA ILE A 611 -38.25 -22.87 -9.27
C ILE A 611 -39.12 -23.93 -9.96
N ALA A 612 -40.15 -23.48 -10.70
CA ALA A 612 -41.04 -24.34 -11.45
C ALA A 612 -40.63 -24.37 -12.93
N LEU A 613 -40.22 -25.55 -13.41
CA LEU A 613 -39.85 -25.76 -14.82
C LEU A 613 -40.96 -26.57 -15.51
N ASN A 614 -41.60 -26.00 -16.54
CA ASN A 614 -42.57 -26.72 -17.37
C ASN A 614 -41.86 -27.35 -18.58
N HIS A 615 -41.88 -28.68 -18.65
CA HIS A 615 -41.16 -29.42 -19.67
C HIS A 615 -42.05 -29.79 -20.88
N THR A 616 -42.74 -28.82 -21.47
CA THR A 616 -43.35 -29.01 -22.80
C THR A 616 -42.53 -28.31 -23.86
N LEU A 617 -41.73 -29.10 -24.60
CA LEU A 617 -41.68 -29.15 -26.07
C LEU A 617 -40.41 -29.88 -26.53
N GLN A 618 -40.57 -31.15 -26.89
CA GLN A 618 -39.63 -31.85 -27.76
C GLN A 618 -39.89 -31.47 -29.22
N GLN A 619 -38.78 -31.18 -29.92
CA GLN A 619 -38.53 -31.42 -31.34
C GLN A 619 -39.32 -30.57 -32.38
N ASN A 620 -38.54 -29.87 -33.21
CA ASN A 620 -38.86 -29.42 -34.58
C ASN A 620 -39.58 -28.07 -34.78
N ASN A 621 -38.98 -26.95 -34.37
CA ASN A 621 -38.85 -25.72 -35.21
C ASN A 621 -38.16 -24.58 -34.42
N PRO A 622 -37.02 -24.01 -34.86
CA PRO A 622 -36.33 -22.94 -34.12
C PRO A 622 -37.04 -21.57 -34.13
N GLU A 623 -38.04 -21.36 -34.99
CA GLU A 623 -38.62 -20.01 -35.25
C GLU A 623 -39.97 -19.74 -34.55
N SER A 624 -40.44 -20.61 -33.64
CA SER A 624 -41.74 -20.42 -32.95
C SER A 624 -41.68 -20.52 -31.42
N LEU A 625 -40.60 -20.05 -30.81
CA LEU A 625 -40.42 -20.02 -29.35
C LEU A 625 -41.18 -18.84 -28.71
N ASN A 626 -42.51 -18.97 -28.58
CA ASN A 626 -43.29 -18.17 -27.63
C ASN A 626 -43.21 -18.84 -26.25
N HIS A 627 -42.29 -18.37 -25.40
CA HIS A 627 -42.17 -18.85 -24.03
C HIS A 627 -43.26 -18.25 -23.12
N ASN A 628 -43.86 -19.12 -22.32
CA ASN A 628 -44.90 -18.81 -21.34
C ASN A 628 -44.24 -18.49 -19.98
N HIS A 629 -44.61 -17.39 -19.32
CA HIS A 629 -44.18 -17.12 -17.93
C HIS A 629 -45.10 -17.86 -16.94
N LEU A 630 -44.56 -18.37 -15.82
CA LEU A 630 -45.30 -19.02 -14.73
C LEU A 630 -45.25 -18.13 -13.48
N PHE A 631 -46.40 -17.72 -12.97
CA PHE A 631 -46.52 -16.94 -11.73
C PHE A 631 -47.28 -17.73 -10.68
N LEU A 632 -46.90 -17.64 -9.41
CA LEU A 632 -47.75 -18.07 -8.29
C LEU A 632 -48.59 -16.87 -7.86
N ASN A 633 -49.91 -16.99 -7.91
CA ASN A 633 -50.79 -15.96 -7.35
C ASN A 633 -50.82 -16.05 -5.80
N GLU A 634 -51.46 -15.07 -5.15
CA GLU A 634 -51.55 -14.98 -3.69
C GLU A 634 -52.23 -16.19 -3.02
N ASP A 635 -52.99 -16.97 -3.78
CA ASP A 635 -53.65 -18.21 -3.33
C ASP A 635 -52.80 -19.48 -3.55
N GLY A 636 -51.58 -19.35 -4.09
CA GLY A 636 -50.66 -20.46 -4.37
C GLY A 636 -50.96 -21.22 -5.67
N LYS A 637 -51.74 -20.64 -6.58
CA LYS A 637 -52.01 -21.21 -7.92
C LYS A 637 -51.02 -20.71 -8.97
N LEU A 638 -50.61 -21.61 -9.85
CA LEU A 638 -49.66 -21.35 -10.93
C LEU A 638 -50.41 -20.83 -12.19
N ILE A 639 -50.22 -19.57 -12.56
CA ILE A 639 -50.85 -18.90 -13.72
C ILE A 639 -49.83 -18.72 -14.85
N ILE A 640 -50.26 -18.92 -16.10
CA ILE A 640 -49.44 -18.79 -17.31
C ILE A 640 -49.88 -17.61 -18.18
N GLU A 641 -48.99 -16.63 -18.45
CA GLU A 641 -49.24 -15.51 -19.39
C GLU A 641 -48.26 -15.48 -20.60
N ARG A 642 -48.74 -14.99 -21.76
CA ARG A 642 -48.00 -14.86 -23.04
C ARG A 642 -47.67 -13.41 -23.37
N ILE A 643 -46.44 -13.11 -23.79
CA ILE A 643 -45.99 -11.79 -24.27
C ILE A 643 -45.34 -11.93 -25.66
N ASN A 644 -45.55 -10.94 -26.54
CA ASN A 644 -45.01 -10.91 -27.92
C ASN A 644 -43.77 -10.00 -28.01
N LEU A 645 -42.65 -10.49 -28.56
CA LEU A 645 -41.29 -9.95 -28.36
C LEU A 645 -40.56 -9.51 -29.65
N SER A 646 -41.27 -9.07 -30.70
CA SER A 646 -40.69 -8.79 -32.02
C SER A 646 -39.76 -7.56 -32.14
N GLU A 647 -39.38 -6.85 -31.08
CA GLU A 647 -38.52 -5.63 -31.15
C GLU A 647 -37.23 -5.67 -30.30
N ILE A 648 -36.82 -6.82 -29.75
CA ILE A 648 -35.68 -6.88 -28.82
C ILE A 648 -34.59 -7.83 -29.33
N SER A 649 -33.40 -7.29 -29.55
CA SER A 649 -32.21 -8.06 -29.95
C SER A 649 -31.71 -8.96 -28.81
N LEU A 650 -31.19 -10.13 -29.21
CA LEU A 650 -30.85 -11.27 -28.37
C LEU A 650 -30.01 -10.93 -27.12
N GLY A 651 -30.60 -11.14 -25.93
CA GLY A 651 -29.89 -11.69 -24.76
C GLY A 651 -29.97 -10.93 -23.44
N ALA A 652 -30.96 -11.26 -22.60
CA ALA A 652 -30.91 -11.43 -21.13
C ALA A 652 -32.35 -11.32 -20.59
N TYR A 653 -32.79 -12.25 -19.74
CA TYR A 653 -34.07 -12.13 -19.03
C TYR A 653 -33.84 -12.01 -17.54
N ILE A 654 -34.55 -11.05 -16.93
CA ILE A 654 -34.60 -10.77 -15.51
C ILE A 654 -35.80 -11.52 -14.95
N VAL A 655 -35.61 -12.40 -13.96
CA VAL A 655 -36.70 -12.88 -13.11
C VAL A 655 -36.62 -12.07 -11.82
N LEU A 656 -37.64 -11.24 -11.56
CA LEU A 656 -37.80 -10.56 -10.28
C LEU A 656 -38.53 -11.53 -9.35
N ALA A 657 -37.87 -11.99 -8.29
CA ALA A 657 -38.56 -12.65 -7.18
C ALA A 657 -38.56 -11.69 -5.98
N GLU A 658 -39.75 -11.39 -5.47
CA GLU A 658 -39.92 -10.58 -4.27
C GLU A 658 -39.72 -11.45 -3.03
N ILE A 659 -38.73 -11.10 -2.21
CA ILE A 659 -38.61 -11.65 -0.86
C ILE A 659 -39.17 -10.59 0.11
N PRO A 660 -40.23 -10.87 0.87
CA PRO A 660 -40.71 -9.95 1.88
C PRO A 660 -39.76 -9.96 3.08
N ASN A 661 -39.32 -8.77 3.51
CA ASN A 661 -38.70 -8.59 4.82
C ASN A 661 -39.78 -8.59 5.93
N GLU A 662 -39.39 -8.81 7.19
CA GLU A 662 -40.20 -8.82 8.42
C GLU A 662 -41.13 -7.59 8.62
N LYS A 663 -40.98 -6.53 7.82
CA LYS A 663 -41.84 -5.33 7.83
C LYS A 663 -42.76 -5.16 6.60
N GLY A 664 -42.87 -6.16 5.73
CA GLY A 664 -43.87 -6.18 4.65
C GLY A 664 -43.58 -5.28 3.45
N HIS A 665 -42.38 -4.73 3.30
CA HIS A 665 -41.96 -4.06 2.06
C HIS A 665 -41.20 -5.03 1.15
N ALA A 666 -41.64 -5.13 -0.11
CA ALA A 666 -41.03 -5.95 -1.15
C ALA A 666 -39.65 -5.40 -1.54
N LEU A 667 -38.64 -6.27 -1.53
CA LEU A 667 -37.31 -5.99 -2.08
C LEU A 667 -37.20 -6.67 -3.46
N PRO A 668 -36.86 -5.94 -4.54
CA PRO A 668 -36.56 -6.57 -5.81
C PRO A 668 -35.19 -7.26 -5.76
N CYS A 669 -35.16 -8.59 -5.84
CA CYS A 669 -33.93 -9.34 -6.11
C CYS A 669 -33.79 -9.49 -7.63
N ILE A 670 -32.66 -9.02 -8.19
CA ILE A 670 -32.35 -9.13 -9.62
C ILE A 670 -31.51 -10.40 -9.81
N PHE A 671 -32.05 -11.40 -10.50
CA PHE A 671 -31.31 -12.60 -10.89
C PHE A 671 -30.83 -12.45 -12.35
N LYS A 672 -29.51 -12.50 -12.57
CA LYS A 672 -28.92 -12.54 -13.92
C LYS A 672 -28.61 -13.99 -14.30
N LEU A 673 -29.43 -14.57 -15.17
CA LEU A 673 -29.12 -15.86 -15.81
C LEU A 673 -28.27 -15.61 -17.06
N ARG A 674 -27.02 -16.12 -17.07
CA ARG A 674 -26.21 -16.18 -18.29
C ARG A 674 -26.49 -17.48 -19.04
N LYS A 675 -26.68 -17.38 -20.35
CA LYS A 675 -26.77 -18.52 -21.26
C LYS A 675 -25.37 -19.14 -21.39
N ILE A 676 -25.17 -20.31 -20.79
CA ILE A 676 -23.99 -21.14 -21.03
C ILE A 676 -24.41 -22.19 -22.08
N LEU A 677 -23.77 -22.16 -23.25
CA LEU A 677 -23.79 -23.28 -24.18
C LEU A 677 -22.97 -24.38 -23.51
N ASN A 678 -23.65 -25.47 -23.15
CA ASN A 678 -23.26 -26.59 -22.29
C ASN A 678 -23.69 -26.40 -20.84
N ALA A 679 -24.59 -27.30 -20.43
CA ALA A 679 -25.24 -27.30 -19.15
C ALA A 679 -24.23 -27.54 -18.03
N GLU A 680 -23.91 -26.49 -17.27
CA GLU A 680 -23.44 -26.52 -15.88
C GLU A 680 -23.20 -25.06 -15.43
N LEU A 681 -23.60 -24.75 -14.20
CA LEU A 681 -23.54 -23.46 -13.49
C LEU A 681 -24.73 -22.48 -13.67
N ILE A 682 -25.54 -22.41 -12.62
CA ILE A 682 -26.34 -21.24 -12.25
C ILE A 682 -25.56 -20.54 -11.12
N ASP A 683 -24.93 -19.41 -11.39
CA ASP A 683 -24.38 -18.56 -10.33
C ASP A 683 -25.49 -17.67 -9.76
N ILE A 684 -25.83 -17.87 -8.48
CA ILE A 684 -26.83 -17.06 -7.76
C ILE A 684 -26.09 -16.02 -6.90
N TYR A 685 -25.99 -14.79 -7.39
CA TYR A 685 -25.53 -13.65 -6.59
C TYR A 685 -26.74 -13.00 -5.89
N ALA A 686 -26.81 -13.11 -4.56
CA ALA A 686 -27.77 -12.36 -3.75
C ALA A 686 -27.06 -11.15 -3.14
N HIS A 687 -27.19 -9.98 -3.77
CA HIS A 687 -26.63 -8.74 -3.21
C HIS A 687 -27.45 -8.29 -1.99
N ARG A 688 -26.79 -8.11 -0.84
CA ARG A 688 -27.32 -7.24 0.22
C ARG A 688 -27.14 -5.79 -0.23
N LYS A 689 -28.19 -4.98 -0.13
CA LYS A 689 -28.15 -3.56 -0.50
C LYS A 689 -27.07 -2.85 0.34
N GLY A 690 -25.97 -2.44 -0.29
CA GLY A 690 -24.93 -1.60 0.32
C GLY A 690 -23.51 -2.20 0.37
N GLU A 691 -23.32 -3.48 0.05
CA GLU A 691 -21.96 -4.07 -0.04
C GLU A 691 -21.48 -4.05 -1.50
N CYS A 692 -20.33 -3.44 -1.76
CA CYS A 692 -19.64 -3.45 -3.05
C CYS A 692 -18.26 -4.10 -2.86
N TYR A 693 -18.05 -5.26 -3.46
CA TYR A 693 -16.78 -5.99 -3.33
C TYR A 693 -15.73 -5.45 -4.30
N TYR A 694 -14.44 -5.51 -3.94
CA TYR A 694 -13.33 -5.01 -4.77
C TYR A 694 -13.39 -5.52 -6.23
N ASN A 695 -13.65 -6.82 -6.42
CA ASN A 695 -13.75 -7.42 -7.75
C ASN A 695 -14.92 -6.86 -8.57
N GLU A 696 -16.04 -6.54 -7.92
CA GLU A 696 -17.22 -5.96 -8.56
C GLU A 696 -17.04 -4.46 -8.82
N TYR A 697 -16.45 -3.73 -7.87
CA TYR A 697 -16.21 -2.29 -7.98
C TYR A 697 -15.25 -1.97 -9.14
N LEU A 698 -14.18 -2.75 -9.27
CA LEU A 698 -13.19 -2.57 -10.33
C LEU A 698 -13.47 -3.40 -11.59
N CYS A 699 -14.56 -4.17 -11.60
CA CYS A 699 -14.90 -5.10 -12.68
C CYS A 699 -13.70 -5.97 -13.08
N VAL A 700 -13.04 -6.59 -12.09
CA VAL A 700 -11.74 -7.26 -12.28
C VAL A 700 -11.86 -8.41 -13.28
N ASP A 701 -12.94 -9.19 -13.22
CA ASP A 701 -13.16 -10.31 -14.14
C ASP A 701 -13.38 -9.83 -15.58
N GLU A 702 -14.12 -8.73 -15.78
CA GLU A 702 -14.25 -8.09 -17.08
C GLU A 702 -12.89 -7.55 -17.57
N LEU A 703 -12.17 -6.82 -16.74
CA LEU A 703 -10.87 -6.22 -17.06
C LEU A 703 -9.86 -7.28 -17.48
N VAL A 704 -9.74 -8.36 -16.69
CA VAL A 704 -8.85 -9.50 -17.00
C VAL A 704 -9.34 -10.24 -18.25
N GLY A 705 -10.66 -10.36 -18.43
CA GLY A 705 -11.28 -10.98 -19.61
C GLY A 705 -11.09 -10.21 -20.92
N LEU A 706 -10.71 -8.93 -20.88
CA LEU A 706 -10.38 -8.14 -22.07
C LEU A 706 -9.04 -8.55 -22.70
N MET A 707 -8.20 -9.33 -22.01
CA MET A 707 -6.90 -9.80 -22.52
C MET A 707 -7.05 -10.92 -23.56
N ARG A 708 -7.37 -10.57 -24.81
CA ARG A 708 -7.55 -11.52 -25.92
C ARG A 708 -6.27 -11.65 -26.76
N ASN A 709 -5.48 -12.69 -26.51
CA ASN A 709 -4.31 -13.02 -27.33
C ASN A 709 -4.71 -13.75 -28.63
N ARG A 710 -3.97 -13.50 -29.71
CA ARG A 710 -4.12 -14.18 -31.02
C ARG A 710 -3.11 -15.29 -31.24
N THR A 711 -2.04 -15.32 -30.45
CA THR A 711 -0.95 -16.28 -30.52
C THR A 711 -0.67 -16.90 -29.15
N GLU A 712 0.20 -17.90 -29.11
CA GLU A 712 0.63 -18.58 -27.89
C GLU A 712 1.80 -17.89 -27.17
N TYR A 713 2.41 -16.87 -27.78
CA TYR A 713 3.57 -16.17 -27.22
C TYR A 713 3.21 -15.43 -25.93
N LEU A 714 3.99 -15.67 -24.87
CA LEU A 714 3.80 -15.02 -23.58
C LEU A 714 3.98 -13.50 -23.67
N GLU A 715 4.88 -13.05 -24.53
CA GLU A 715 5.17 -11.65 -24.80
C GLU A 715 3.98 -10.90 -25.40
N GLU A 716 3.07 -11.58 -26.12
CA GLU A 716 1.82 -10.96 -26.58
C GLU A 716 0.93 -10.56 -25.40
N LYS A 717 0.88 -11.39 -24.34
CA LYS A 717 0.12 -11.07 -23.12
C LYS A 717 0.71 -9.86 -22.40
N LEU A 718 2.04 -9.75 -22.35
CA LEU A 718 2.72 -8.59 -21.78
C LEU A 718 2.46 -7.34 -22.62
N PHE A 719 2.57 -7.44 -23.94
CA PHE A 719 2.27 -6.37 -24.88
C PHE A 719 0.86 -5.83 -24.67
N ILE A 720 -0.16 -6.70 -24.63
CA ILE A 720 -1.57 -6.29 -24.42
C ILE A 720 -1.75 -5.57 -23.07
N ARG A 721 -1.22 -6.13 -21.98
CA ARG A 721 -1.38 -5.52 -20.64
C ARG A 721 -0.77 -4.13 -20.55
N VAL A 722 0.46 -3.96 -21.02
CA VAL A 722 1.12 -2.66 -20.99
C VAL A 722 0.34 -1.63 -21.81
N HIS A 723 -0.12 -1.99 -23.01
CA HIS A 723 -0.87 -1.05 -23.84
C HIS A 723 -2.25 -0.73 -23.24
N GLN A 724 -2.92 -1.69 -22.58
CA GLN A 724 -4.17 -1.41 -21.85
C GLN A 724 -3.94 -0.45 -20.67
N ILE A 725 -2.86 -0.62 -19.92
CA ILE A 725 -2.46 0.31 -18.85
C ILE A 725 -2.20 1.70 -19.42
N ASN A 726 -1.49 1.79 -20.56
CA ASN A 726 -1.22 3.06 -21.22
C ASN A 726 -2.52 3.73 -21.70
N GLU A 727 -3.47 3.00 -22.27
CA GLU A 727 -4.77 3.56 -22.69
C GLU A 727 -5.60 4.08 -21.52
N LEU A 728 -5.59 3.41 -20.36
CA LEU A 728 -6.25 3.89 -19.14
C LEU A 728 -5.57 5.15 -18.60
N ALA A 729 -4.24 5.19 -18.62
CA ALA A 729 -3.48 6.36 -18.19
C ALA A 729 -3.73 7.57 -19.11
N ILE A 730 -3.75 7.37 -20.44
CA ILE A 730 -4.10 8.43 -21.40
C ILE A 730 -5.53 8.93 -21.15
N ASN A 731 -6.47 8.02 -20.91
CA ASN A 731 -7.86 8.38 -20.63
C ASN A 731 -7.97 9.27 -19.38
N GLN A 732 -7.29 8.89 -18.30
CA GLN A 732 -7.29 9.70 -17.08
C GLN A 732 -6.62 11.07 -17.30
N SER A 733 -5.53 11.13 -18.06
CA SER A 733 -4.88 12.41 -18.41
C SER A 733 -5.81 13.31 -19.22
N ILE A 734 -6.62 12.76 -20.13
CA ILE A 734 -7.63 13.52 -20.89
C ILE A 734 -8.66 14.13 -19.94
N ILE A 735 -9.22 13.32 -19.03
CA ILE A 735 -10.22 13.79 -18.05
C ILE A 735 -9.64 14.90 -17.18
N THR A 736 -8.44 14.71 -16.66
CA THR A 736 -7.77 15.71 -15.82
C THR A 736 -7.46 17.00 -16.60
N LEU A 737 -7.05 16.90 -17.87
CA LEU A 737 -6.83 18.07 -18.73
C LEU A 737 -8.12 18.84 -19.03
N GLU A 738 -9.24 18.15 -19.26
CA GLU A 738 -10.54 18.80 -19.46
C GLU A 738 -10.94 19.65 -18.25
N GLU A 739 -10.75 19.11 -17.03
CA GLU A 739 -11.01 19.87 -15.79
C GLU A 739 -10.03 21.03 -15.61
N LEU A 740 -8.75 20.83 -15.93
CA LEU A 740 -7.74 21.89 -15.89
C LEU A 740 -8.11 23.05 -16.83
N ILE A 741 -8.53 22.74 -18.06
CA ILE A 741 -8.98 23.72 -19.06
C ILE A 741 -10.19 24.49 -18.54
N LYS A 742 -11.15 23.83 -17.88
CA LYS A 742 -12.31 24.50 -17.26
C LYS A 742 -11.89 25.46 -16.15
N ILE A 743 -10.89 25.11 -15.34
CA ILE A 743 -10.36 26.00 -14.29
C ILE A 743 -9.78 27.27 -14.92
N PHE A 744 -8.94 27.16 -15.94
CA PHE A 744 -8.38 28.33 -16.62
C PHE A 744 -9.44 29.18 -17.32
N LYS A 745 -10.53 28.57 -17.82
CA LYS A 745 -11.55 29.28 -18.58
C LYS A 745 -12.63 29.96 -17.73
N TYR A 746 -13.02 29.33 -16.62
CA TYR A 746 -14.18 29.77 -15.83
C TYR A 746 -13.91 29.92 -14.33
N GLY A 747 -12.74 29.47 -13.86
CA GLY A 747 -12.38 29.50 -12.45
C GLY A 747 -11.45 30.66 -12.11
N GLU A 748 -11.39 30.99 -10.83
CA GLU A 748 -10.37 31.91 -10.33
C GLU A 748 -9.02 31.17 -10.25
N VAL A 749 -8.19 31.36 -11.28
CA VAL A 749 -6.93 30.62 -11.49
C VAL A 749 -6.00 30.71 -10.28
N ILE A 750 -5.91 31.90 -9.66
CA ILE A 750 -5.02 32.14 -8.53
C ILE A 750 -5.52 31.46 -7.25
N GLU A 751 -6.83 31.47 -7.00
CA GLU A 751 -7.42 30.76 -5.85
C GLU A 751 -7.27 29.24 -5.99
N LYS A 752 -7.35 28.73 -7.22
CA LYS A 752 -7.26 27.29 -7.53
C LYS A 752 -5.84 26.80 -7.85
N ILE A 753 -4.81 27.57 -7.53
CA ILE A 753 -3.43 27.22 -7.89
C ILE A 753 -2.99 25.85 -7.34
N THR A 754 -3.39 25.49 -6.11
CA THR A 754 -3.08 24.19 -5.53
C THR A 754 -3.73 23.06 -6.34
N THR A 755 -4.99 23.20 -6.71
CA THR A 755 -5.70 22.22 -7.57
C THR A 755 -5.07 22.12 -8.96
N ILE A 756 -4.66 23.25 -9.55
CA ILE A 756 -3.92 23.26 -10.82
C ILE A 756 -2.62 22.47 -10.69
N GLN A 757 -1.86 22.69 -9.61
CA GLN A 757 -0.62 21.95 -9.33
C GLN A 757 -0.89 20.45 -9.13
N GLU A 758 -1.93 20.08 -8.38
CA GLU A 758 -2.33 18.68 -8.18
C GLU A 758 -2.66 17.99 -9.49
N TYR A 759 -3.47 18.62 -10.35
CA TYR A 759 -3.85 18.07 -11.65
C TYR A 759 -2.66 17.95 -12.61
N MET A 760 -1.80 18.96 -12.66
CA MET A 760 -0.56 18.91 -13.45
C MET A 760 0.37 17.78 -12.95
N ASN A 761 0.56 17.66 -11.63
CA ASN A 761 1.36 16.59 -11.02
C ASN A 761 0.76 15.19 -11.26
N GLN A 762 -0.56 15.08 -11.28
CA GLN A 762 -1.25 13.82 -11.59
C GLN A 762 -0.93 13.39 -13.03
N ILE A 763 -0.99 14.30 -14.01
CA ILE A 763 -0.66 13.99 -15.41
C ILE A 763 0.84 13.66 -15.56
N LEU A 764 1.71 14.42 -14.88
CA LEU A 764 3.16 14.13 -14.82
C LEU A 764 3.43 12.70 -14.32
N SER A 765 2.74 12.28 -13.26
CA SER A 765 2.87 10.94 -12.69
C SER A 765 2.42 9.86 -13.69
N PHE A 766 1.36 10.10 -14.46
CA PHE A 766 0.92 9.18 -15.50
C PHE A 766 1.93 9.07 -16.66
N PHE A 767 2.58 10.17 -17.06
CA PHE A 767 3.68 10.09 -18.02
C PHE A 767 4.86 9.28 -17.49
N GLN A 768 5.21 9.43 -16.20
CA GLN A 768 6.24 8.60 -15.58
C GLN A 768 5.89 7.12 -15.60
N VAL A 769 4.64 6.75 -15.29
CA VAL A 769 4.16 5.36 -15.40
C VAL A 769 4.32 4.85 -16.84
N GLN A 770 3.91 5.64 -17.84
CA GLN A 770 4.04 5.27 -19.25
C GLN A 770 5.49 5.13 -19.71
N ILE A 771 6.39 5.97 -19.21
CA ILE A 771 7.84 5.85 -19.45
C ILE A 771 8.35 4.51 -18.91
N GLN A 772 7.99 4.16 -17.68
CA GLN A 772 8.40 2.90 -17.06
C GLN A 772 7.82 1.69 -17.80
N THR A 773 6.55 1.73 -18.21
CA THR A 773 5.94 0.63 -18.96
C THR A 773 6.56 0.46 -20.36
N ASN A 774 7.01 1.54 -21.01
CA ASN A 774 7.79 1.44 -22.24
C ASN A 774 9.12 0.69 -22.01
N TYR A 775 9.83 0.94 -20.90
CA TYR A 775 11.02 0.18 -20.57
C TYR A 775 10.73 -1.29 -20.22
N VAL A 776 9.58 -1.60 -19.62
CA VAL A 776 9.15 -3.00 -19.43
C VAL A 776 9.02 -3.72 -20.77
N LEU A 777 8.47 -3.05 -21.79
CA LEU A 777 8.38 -3.62 -23.14
C LEU A 777 9.76 -3.85 -23.77
N CYS A 778 10.78 -3.04 -23.46
CA CYS A 778 12.18 -3.28 -23.90
C CYS A 778 12.78 -4.60 -23.41
N HIS A 779 12.16 -5.28 -22.43
CA HIS A 779 12.62 -6.58 -21.95
C HIS A 779 11.98 -7.75 -22.71
N MET A 780 11.06 -7.49 -23.65
CA MET A 780 10.54 -8.53 -24.53
C MET A 780 11.62 -8.97 -25.52
N SER A 781 11.60 -10.26 -25.90
CA SER A 781 12.49 -10.76 -26.94
C SER A 781 12.15 -10.10 -28.28
N THR A 782 13.08 -9.32 -28.83
CA THR A 782 12.96 -8.73 -30.18
C THR A 782 12.70 -9.80 -31.24
N HIS A 783 13.25 -11.01 -31.06
CA HIS A 783 12.98 -12.14 -31.94
C HIS A 783 11.52 -12.59 -31.87
N ASN A 784 10.99 -12.81 -30.65
CA ASN A 784 9.61 -13.27 -30.46
C ASN A 784 8.59 -12.19 -30.84
N PHE A 785 8.92 -10.92 -30.64
CA PHE A 785 8.13 -9.82 -31.16
C PHE A 785 8.12 -9.82 -32.69
N LEU A 786 9.28 -9.70 -33.35
CA LEU A 786 9.37 -9.54 -34.81
C LEU A 786 8.87 -10.75 -35.61
N TYR A 787 9.25 -11.96 -35.19
CA TYR A 787 8.99 -13.19 -35.94
C TYR A 787 7.93 -14.10 -35.30
N GLY A 788 7.54 -13.83 -34.05
CA GLY A 788 6.51 -14.59 -33.35
C GLY A 788 5.12 -13.99 -33.54
N PHE A 789 4.77 -12.96 -32.75
CA PHE A 789 3.38 -12.49 -32.66
C PHE A 789 3.07 -11.16 -33.38
N ARG A 790 4.07 -10.37 -33.81
CA ARG A 790 3.80 -9.08 -34.48
C ARG A 790 3.01 -9.24 -35.78
N SER A 791 3.23 -10.31 -36.55
CA SER A 791 2.46 -10.60 -37.76
C SER A 791 0.96 -10.77 -37.48
N ALA A 792 0.60 -11.31 -36.31
CA ALA A 792 -0.78 -11.50 -35.87
C ALA A 792 -1.47 -10.18 -35.45
N LEU A 793 -0.69 -9.14 -35.12
CA LEU A 793 -1.20 -7.79 -34.83
C LEU A 793 -1.60 -7.03 -36.11
N GLY A 794 -1.09 -7.43 -37.28
CA GLY A 794 -1.39 -6.78 -38.56
C GLY A 794 -0.97 -5.31 -38.59
N THR A 795 -1.92 -4.42 -38.92
CA THR A 795 -1.70 -2.96 -38.96
C THR A 795 -1.70 -2.30 -37.58
N ALA A 796 -2.11 -3.01 -36.51
CA ALA A 796 -2.22 -2.44 -35.17
C ALA A 796 -0.86 -2.22 -34.47
N SER A 797 0.24 -2.80 -34.96
CA SER A 797 1.54 -2.77 -34.28
C SER A 797 2.34 -1.47 -34.49
N GLY A 798 1.81 -0.47 -35.18
CA GLY A 798 2.59 0.69 -35.64
C GLY A 798 1.77 1.97 -35.77
N VAL A 799 0.71 2.09 -34.97
CA VAL A 799 -0.27 3.16 -35.07
C VAL A 799 -0.62 3.69 -33.69
N GLN A 800 -0.95 4.99 -33.61
CA GLN A 800 -1.32 5.65 -32.35
C GLN A 800 -2.79 5.40 -32.04
N SER A 801 -3.16 5.44 -30.76
CA SER A 801 -4.57 5.33 -30.38
C SER A 801 -5.32 6.64 -30.64
N PHE A 802 -6.64 6.53 -30.86
CA PHE A 802 -7.49 7.71 -31.02
C PHE A 802 -7.48 8.61 -29.78
N GLN A 803 -7.32 8.03 -28.59
CA GLN A 803 -7.20 8.79 -27.34
C GLN A 803 -5.93 9.63 -27.32
N PHE A 804 -4.82 9.10 -27.83
CA PHE A 804 -3.58 9.87 -27.94
C PHE A 804 -3.75 11.11 -28.84
N TYR A 805 -4.50 11.01 -29.94
CA TYR A 805 -4.84 12.18 -30.77
C TYR A 805 -5.70 13.22 -30.02
N ILE A 806 -6.63 12.78 -29.17
CA ILE A 806 -7.43 13.68 -28.31
C ILE A 806 -6.53 14.37 -27.29
N LEU A 807 -5.62 13.63 -26.65
CA LEU A 807 -4.64 14.18 -25.72
C LEU A 807 -3.81 15.29 -26.41
N GLN A 808 -3.31 15.04 -27.61
CA GLN A 808 -2.55 16.03 -28.38
C GLN A 808 -3.37 17.29 -28.71
N LEU A 809 -4.66 17.12 -29.06
CA LEU A 809 -5.57 18.24 -29.30
C LEU A 809 -5.76 19.10 -28.05
N LEU A 810 -6.04 18.48 -26.90
CA LEU A 810 -6.23 19.16 -25.63
C LEU A 810 -4.96 19.86 -25.13
N LEU A 811 -3.78 19.37 -25.50
CA LEU A 811 -2.51 20.01 -25.19
C LEU A 811 -2.19 21.21 -26.09
N GLY A 812 -2.84 21.34 -27.25
CA GLY A 812 -2.59 22.43 -28.19
C GLY A 812 -1.50 22.14 -29.23
N LEU A 813 -1.15 20.86 -29.45
CA LEU A 813 -0.16 20.43 -30.45
C LEU A 813 -0.59 20.64 -31.91
N ASN A 814 -1.83 21.07 -32.13
CA ASN A 814 -2.47 21.06 -33.45
C ASN A 814 -2.68 22.49 -33.97
N LYS A 815 -1.58 23.23 -34.14
CA LYS A 815 -1.60 24.59 -34.71
C LYS A 815 -2.13 24.62 -36.15
N ASP A 816 -2.19 23.49 -36.84
CA ASP A 816 -2.92 23.33 -38.09
C ASP A 816 -3.84 22.08 -38.05
N LYS A 817 -5.08 22.23 -38.51
CA LYS A 817 -6.18 21.23 -38.46
C LYS A 817 -5.97 19.97 -39.34
N HIS A 818 -4.73 19.59 -39.61
CA HIS A 818 -4.33 18.65 -40.66
C HIS A 818 -4.09 17.19 -40.22
N ILE A 819 -4.21 16.85 -38.92
CA ILE A 819 -4.02 15.46 -38.44
C ILE A 819 -4.91 14.44 -39.17
N LEU A 820 -6.13 14.82 -39.55
CA LEU A 820 -7.05 13.95 -40.31
C LEU A 820 -6.97 14.17 -41.84
N SER A 821 -6.16 15.11 -42.33
CA SER A 821 -5.95 15.30 -43.78
C SER A 821 -4.85 14.43 -44.34
N ASP A 822 -4.07 13.76 -43.49
CA ASP A 822 -3.10 12.74 -43.88
C ASP A 822 -3.81 11.37 -43.98
N PRO A 823 -4.05 10.84 -45.20
CA PRO A 823 -4.78 9.58 -45.40
C PRO A 823 -4.07 8.38 -44.75
N VAL A 824 -2.74 8.46 -44.55
CA VAL A 824 -1.93 7.40 -43.95
C VAL A 824 -2.12 7.39 -42.43
N LYS A 825 -2.24 8.56 -41.79
CA LYS A 825 -2.48 8.68 -40.34
C LYS A 825 -3.88 8.27 -39.91
N ILE A 826 -4.87 8.28 -40.80
CA ILE A 826 -6.24 7.88 -40.46
C ILE A 826 -6.59 6.45 -40.86
N LEU A 827 -5.72 5.78 -41.62
CA LEU A 827 -5.98 4.45 -42.20
C LEU A 827 -6.31 3.37 -41.16
N HIS A 828 -5.90 3.57 -39.90
CA HIS A 828 -6.06 2.63 -38.80
C HIS A 828 -7.18 3.00 -37.82
N LEU A 829 -7.86 4.13 -38.03
CA LEU A 829 -8.94 4.61 -37.18
C LEU A 829 -10.29 4.17 -37.76
N ARG A 830 -11.22 3.77 -36.90
CA ARG A 830 -12.61 3.53 -37.32
C ARG A 830 -13.32 4.87 -37.51
N GLU A 831 -14.39 4.89 -38.30
CA GLU A 831 -15.22 6.09 -38.48
C GLU A 831 -15.70 6.67 -37.14
N THR A 832 -16.04 5.82 -36.17
CA THR A 832 -16.43 6.24 -34.81
C THR A 832 -15.30 6.89 -34.03
N ASP A 833 -14.06 6.42 -34.23
CA ASP A 833 -12.88 6.99 -33.56
C ASP A 833 -12.55 8.36 -34.17
N ILE A 834 -12.66 8.47 -35.49
CA ILE A 834 -12.57 9.75 -36.20
C ILE A 834 -13.61 10.72 -35.65
N GLN A 835 -14.88 10.33 -35.53
CA GLN A 835 -15.92 11.19 -34.96
C GLN A 835 -15.61 11.68 -33.55
N LYS A 836 -15.06 10.81 -32.68
CA LYS A 836 -14.62 11.21 -31.33
C LYS A 836 -13.52 12.26 -31.41
N ILE A 837 -12.50 12.06 -32.24
CA ILE A 837 -11.44 13.06 -32.44
C ILE A 837 -12.04 14.38 -32.95
N LYS A 838 -12.98 14.33 -33.90
CA LYS A 838 -13.63 15.53 -34.44
C LYS A 838 -14.41 16.32 -33.38
N ALA A 839 -14.92 15.67 -32.34
CA ALA A 839 -15.63 16.36 -31.27
C ALA A 839 -14.72 17.33 -30.49
N TYR A 840 -13.42 17.04 -30.41
CA TYR A 840 -12.43 17.85 -29.70
C TYR A 840 -11.79 18.95 -30.55
N TRP A 841 -12.12 19.04 -31.84
CA TRP A 841 -11.41 19.96 -32.76
C TRP A 841 -11.63 21.44 -32.47
N ASN A 842 -12.81 21.77 -31.96
CA ASN A 842 -13.21 23.14 -31.64
C ASN A 842 -13.29 23.36 -30.12
N CYS A 843 -12.84 22.39 -29.32
CA CYS A 843 -12.72 22.56 -27.88
C CYS A 843 -11.51 23.46 -27.58
N ASP A 844 -11.61 24.21 -26.48
CA ASP A 844 -10.44 24.90 -25.96
C ASP A 844 -9.38 23.89 -25.55
N ASN A 845 -8.13 24.31 -25.66
CA ASN A 845 -6.97 23.51 -25.30
C ASN A 845 -6.13 24.27 -24.27
N LEU A 846 -5.29 23.51 -23.56
CA LEU A 846 -4.47 24.01 -22.47
C LEU A 846 -3.57 25.18 -22.91
N PHE A 847 -2.97 25.05 -24.10
CA PHE A 847 -2.15 26.12 -24.68
C PHE A 847 -2.93 27.42 -24.82
N LYS A 848 -4.12 27.37 -25.42
CA LYS A 848 -4.97 28.55 -25.65
C LYS A 848 -5.45 29.19 -24.35
N VAL A 849 -5.97 28.42 -23.40
CA VAL A 849 -6.51 28.99 -22.15
C VAL A 849 -5.43 29.60 -21.26
N ILE A 850 -4.20 29.08 -21.29
CA ILE A 850 -3.07 29.68 -20.59
C ILE A 850 -2.60 30.96 -21.30
N GLN A 851 -2.64 31.01 -22.64
CA GLN A 851 -2.38 32.25 -23.38
C GLN A 851 -3.39 33.35 -23.02
N ASP A 852 -4.67 32.99 -22.92
CA ASP A 852 -5.72 33.93 -22.54
C ASP A 852 -5.52 34.43 -21.11
N TRP A 853 -5.19 33.54 -20.17
CA TRP A 853 -4.83 33.90 -18.79
C TRP A 853 -3.60 34.81 -18.70
N LEU A 854 -2.54 34.55 -19.48
CA LEU A 854 -1.35 35.42 -19.52
C LEU A 854 -1.68 36.79 -20.12
N LEU A 855 -2.62 36.86 -21.07
CA LEU A 855 -3.08 38.12 -21.64
C LEU A 855 -3.94 38.93 -20.63
N GLU A 856 -4.77 38.26 -19.84
CA GLU A 856 -5.48 38.91 -18.72
C GLU A 856 -4.48 39.45 -17.69
N PHE A 857 -3.47 38.66 -17.31
CA PHE A 857 -2.40 39.10 -16.41
C PHE A 857 -1.64 40.33 -16.93
N TYR A 858 -1.40 40.41 -18.25
CA TYR A 858 -0.84 41.60 -18.90
C TYR A 858 -1.71 42.84 -18.67
N GLN A 859 -3.03 42.71 -18.86
CA GLN A 859 -3.97 43.82 -18.75
C GLN A 859 -4.11 44.33 -17.32
N GLU A 860 -4.00 43.45 -16.34
CA GLU A 860 -4.11 43.79 -14.91
C GLU A 860 -2.81 44.39 -14.34
N THR A 861 -1.66 44.10 -14.95
CA THR A 861 -0.34 44.47 -14.41
C THR A 861 0.31 45.59 -15.23
N SER A 862 0.04 46.85 -14.85
CA SER A 862 0.51 48.04 -15.58
C SER A 862 2.03 48.12 -15.75
N GLU A 863 2.80 47.52 -14.86
CA GLU A 863 4.28 47.52 -14.88
C GLU A 863 4.86 46.77 -16.08
N ILE A 864 4.13 45.79 -16.63
CA ILE A 864 4.59 44.97 -17.77
C ILE A 864 4.76 45.83 -19.02
N THR A 865 3.95 46.89 -19.19
CA THR A 865 4.07 47.83 -20.32
C THR A 865 5.39 48.61 -20.32
N GLN A 866 6.05 48.76 -19.17
CA GLN A 866 7.34 49.46 -19.07
C GLN A 866 8.47 48.64 -19.71
N LEU A 867 8.32 47.31 -19.77
CA LEU A 867 9.29 46.41 -20.40
C LEU A 867 9.40 46.63 -21.91
N GLU A 868 8.43 47.29 -22.55
CA GLU A 868 8.49 47.62 -23.97
C GLU A 868 9.60 48.61 -24.33
N GLN A 869 10.06 49.39 -23.34
CA GLN A 869 11.17 50.33 -23.51
C GLN A 869 12.54 49.65 -23.37
N ASP A 870 12.58 48.41 -22.91
CA ASP A 870 13.80 47.61 -22.76
C ASP A 870 14.13 46.91 -24.09
N ASN A 871 15.10 47.47 -24.84
CA ASN A 871 15.57 46.92 -26.11
C ASN A 871 16.00 45.45 -25.99
N PHE A 872 16.49 45.01 -24.84
CA PHE A 872 16.91 43.63 -24.62
C PHE A 872 15.71 42.69 -24.47
N VAL A 873 14.66 43.12 -23.76
CA VAL A 873 13.40 42.36 -23.69
C VAL A 873 12.80 42.21 -25.07
N MET A 874 12.79 43.30 -25.85
CA MET A 874 12.30 43.27 -27.23
C MET A 874 13.12 42.33 -28.12
N ASP A 875 14.44 42.25 -27.92
CA ASP A 875 15.29 41.29 -28.63
C ASP A 875 15.02 39.84 -28.19
N ALA A 876 14.80 39.60 -26.89
CA ALA A 876 14.54 38.27 -26.35
C ALA A 876 13.22 37.65 -26.86
N ILE A 877 12.23 38.50 -27.19
CA ILE A 877 10.91 38.06 -27.69
C ILE A 877 10.77 38.13 -29.21
N LYS A 878 11.72 38.73 -29.95
CA LYS A 878 11.56 39.05 -31.40
C LYS A 878 11.26 37.85 -32.30
N ASP A 879 11.76 36.66 -31.93
CA ASP A 879 11.62 35.43 -32.72
C ASP A 879 10.51 34.50 -32.17
N CYS A 880 9.68 34.99 -31.24
CA CYS A 880 8.49 34.27 -30.79
C CYS A 880 7.49 34.15 -31.95
N LYS A 881 6.98 32.95 -32.20
CA LYS A 881 6.08 32.64 -33.33
C LYS A 881 4.64 32.40 -32.93
N ASP A 882 4.45 31.91 -31.72
CA ASP A 882 3.19 31.40 -31.17
C ASP A 882 2.57 32.36 -30.12
N PHE A 883 3.38 33.16 -29.43
CA PHE A 883 2.96 34.16 -28.46
C PHE A 883 2.81 35.53 -29.11
N SER A 884 1.74 36.26 -28.75
CA SER A 884 1.66 37.68 -29.05
C SER A 884 2.70 38.45 -28.24
N LYS A 885 2.98 39.71 -28.61
CA LYS A 885 3.92 40.56 -27.89
C LYS A 885 3.55 40.68 -26.40
N GLU A 886 2.28 40.90 -26.11
CA GLU A 886 1.73 41.08 -24.76
C GLU A 886 1.91 39.81 -23.89
N ILE A 887 1.65 38.64 -24.47
CA ILE A 887 1.85 37.35 -23.80
C ILE A 887 3.35 37.12 -23.54
N ALA A 888 4.20 37.38 -24.54
CA ALA A 888 5.64 37.23 -24.41
C ALA A 888 6.23 38.15 -23.32
N LEU A 889 5.75 39.40 -23.23
CA LEU A 889 6.14 40.34 -22.18
C LEU A 889 5.70 39.86 -20.79
N SER A 890 4.50 39.29 -20.68
CA SER A 890 4.02 38.70 -19.42
C SER A 890 4.90 37.56 -18.96
N VAL A 891 5.30 36.68 -19.88
CA VAL A 891 6.24 35.58 -19.60
C VAL A 891 7.60 36.12 -19.17
N VAL A 892 8.14 37.14 -19.84
CA VAL A 892 9.40 37.79 -19.44
C VAL A 892 9.29 38.38 -18.03
N TYR A 893 8.20 39.09 -17.73
CA TYR A 893 7.96 39.67 -16.41
C TYR A 893 7.93 38.58 -15.34
N LEU A 894 7.19 37.49 -15.56
CA LEU A 894 7.14 36.36 -14.62
C LEU A 894 8.50 35.67 -14.44
N PHE A 895 9.33 35.56 -15.49
CA PHE A 895 10.69 35.03 -15.35
C PHE A 895 11.62 35.93 -14.53
N ARG A 896 11.42 37.27 -14.59
CA ARG A 896 12.14 38.25 -13.77
C ARG A 896 11.63 38.31 -12.33
N HIS A 897 10.36 37.94 -12.11
CA HIS A 897 9.65 37.99 -10.83
C HIS A 897 9.20 36.62 -10.35
N GLN A 898 10.16 35.74 -10.05
CA GLN A 898 9.91 34.33 -9.70
C GLN A 898 9.20 34.16 -8.35
N GLU A 899 9.17 35.20 -7.52
CA GLU A 899 8.43 35.27 -6.26
C GLU A 899 6.91 35.31 -6.46
N LEU A 900 6.42 35.70 -7.64
CA LEU A 900 5.00 35.82 -7.91
C LEU A 900 4.33 34.46 -8.02
N ILE A 901 3.12 34.37 -7.47
CA ILE A 901 2.33 33.13 -7.49
C ILE A 901 2.02 32.65 -8.92
N HIS A 902 1.86 33.58 -9.86
CA HIS A 902 1.69 33.34 -11.29
C HIS A 902 2.87 32.57 -11.91
N PHE A 903 4.11 32.84 -11.46
CA PHE A 903 5.29 32.14 -11.95
C PHE A 903 5.25 30.64 -11.63
N LYS A 904 4.64 30.24 -10.50
CA LYS A 904 4.50 28.82 -10.14
C LYS A 904 3.69 28.04 -11.16
N ILE A 905 2.71 28.66 -11.81
CA ILE A 905 1.94 28.02 -12.89
C ILE A 905 2.82 27.83 -14.12
N LEU A 906 3.59 28.86 -14.49
CA LEU A 906 4.54 28.80 -15.61
C LEU A 906 5.61 27.71 -15.40
N GLU A 907 6.10 27.56 -14.17
CA GLU A 907 7.04 26.50 -13.80
C GLU A 907 6.43 25.10 -13.99
N GLN A 908 5.16 24.91 -13.63
CA GLN A 908 4.47 23.64 -13.85
C GLN A 908 4.28 23.34 -15.33
N VAL A 909 4.00 24.35 -16.15
CA VAL A 909 3.89 24.21 -17.62
C VAL A 909 5.22 23.74 -18.22
N LEU A 910 6.36 24.27 -17.75
CA LEU A 910 7.68 23.80 -18.17
C LEU A 910 7.93 22.34 -17.78
N LYS A 911 7.63 21.98 -16.52
CA LYS A 911 7.76 20.58 -16.03
C LYS A 911 6.89 19.63 -16.84
N PHE A 912 5.69 20.06 -17.19
CA PHE A 912 4.75 19.31 -18.03
C PHE A 912 5.36 18.99 -19.39
N GLU A 913 5.88 20.01 -20.07
CA GLU A 913 6.50 19.87 -21.39
C GLU A 913 7.73 18.94 -21.36
N ASP A 914 8.62 19.12 -20.38
CA ASP A 914 9.78 18.25 -20.18
C ASP A 914 9.37 16.77 -20.02
N SER A 915 8.34 16.51 -19.21
CA SER A 915 7.84 15.15 -18.98
C SER A 915 7.14 14.56 -20.20
N PHE A 916 6.42 15.37 -20.97
CA PHE A 916 5.78 14.94 -22.21
C PHE A 916 6.84 14.57 -23.27
N LEU A 917 7.90 15.38 -23.40
CA LEU A 917 9.02 15.08 -24.29
C LEU A 917 9.80 13.82 -23.85
N ALA A 918 9.99 13.63 -22.54
CA ALA A 918 10.60 12.41 -22.01
C ALA A 918 9.76 11.16 -22.29
N PHE A 919 8.43 11.27 -22.22
CA PHE A 919 7.52 10.21 -22.63
C PHE A 919 7.71 9.86 -24.11
N LEU A 920 7.73 10.86 -25.00
CA LEU A 920 7.99 10.64 -26.43
C LEU A 920 9.35 9.98 -26.68
N ASP A 921 10.39 10.40 -25.96
CA ASP A 921 11.72 9.79 -26.05
C ASP A 921 11.73 8.32 -25.63
N SER A 922 11.08 7.99 -24.52
CA SER A 922 10.99 6.59 -24.06
C SER A 922 10.31 5.70 -25.10
N HIS A 923 9.31 6.23 -25.82
CA HIS A 923 8.63 5.52 -26.87
C HIS A 923 9.52 5.36 -28.13
N ILE A 924 10.30 6.38 -28.48
CA ILE A 924 11.32 6.29 -29.54
C ILE A 924 12.33 5.18 -29.21
N VAL A 925 12.84 5.15 -27.98
CA VAL A 925 13.80 4.13 -27.52
C VAL A 925 13.20 2.73 -27.62
N LEU A 926 11.95 2.55 -27.18
CA LEU A 926 11.24 1.28 -27.30
C LEU A 926 11.14 0.81 -28.75
N VAL A 927 10.78 1.73 -29.66
CA VAL A 927 10.66 1.45 -31.09
C VAL A 927 12.01 1.12 -31.71
N ASP A 928 13.07 1.87 -31.40
CA ASP A 928 14.43 1.58 -31.88
C ASP A 928 14.91 0.20 -31.40
N HIS A 929 14.65 -0.14 -30.13
CA HIS A 929 15.08 -1.41 -29.54
C HIS A 929 14.53 -2.62 -30.30
N HIS A 930 13.28 -2.55 -30.76
CA HIS A 930 12.61 -3.68 -31.42
C HIS A 930 12.61 -3.60 -32.96
N LEU A 931 12.53 -2.39 -33.52
CA LEU A 931 12.35 -2.17 -34.96
C LEU A 931 13.58 -1.56 -35.62
N GLY A 932 14.39 -0.79 -34.89
CA GLY A 932 15.42 0.07 -35.48
C GLY A 932 14.84 0.95 -36.61
N ASP A 933 15.50 0.92 -37.77
CA ASP A 933 15.05 1.63 -38.98
C ASP A 933 14.12 0.79 -39.89
N LYS A 934 13.71 -0.41 -39.47
CA LYS A 934 12.80 -1.24 -40.29
C LYS A 934 11.43 -0.57 -40.37
N ARG A 935 10.92 -0.37 -41.60
CA ARG A 935 9.58 0.18 -41.86
C ARG A 935 8.48 -0.63 -41.17
N GLY A 936 7.51 0.06 -40.56
CA GLY A 936 6.33 -0.54 -39.96
C GLY A 936 5.35 -1.10 -41.00
N THR A 937 4.43 -1.97 -40.56
CA THR A 937 3.34 -2.52 -41.39
C THR A 937 2.33 -1.45 -41.84
N SER A 938 2.34 -0.27 -41.21
CA SER A 938 1.52 0.92 -41.51
C SER A 938 2.21 1.96 -42.42
N GLN A 939 3.32 1.61 -43.09
CA GLN A 939 4.13 2.49 -43.95
C GLN A 939 4.88 3.66 -43.26
N SER A 940 4.71 3.90 -41.96
CA SER A 940 5.52 4.88 -41.21
C SER A 940 6.94 4.36 -40.92
N SER A 941 7.95 5.23 -41.05
CA SER A 941 9.38 4.86 -41.04
C SER A 941 9.99 4.83 -39.63
N GLY A 942 9.69 3.80 -38.83
CA GLY A 942 10.49 3.36 -37.66
C GLY A 942 10.88 4.45 -36.64
N GLY A 943 11.96 4.22 -35.90
CA GLY A 943 12.45 5.17 -34.89
C GLY A 943 12.95 6.50 -35.46
N LYS A 944 13.47 6.49 -36.70
CA LYS A 944 13.91 7.70 -37.41
C LYS A 944 12.78 8.70 -37.66
N TYR A 945 11.60 8.25 -38.09
CA TYR A 945 10.43 9.12 -38.26
C TYR A 945 10.00 9.77 -36.96
N LEU A 946 9.96 8.99 -35.86
CA LEU A 946 9.54 9.50 -34.56
C LEU A 946 10.50 10.58 -34.06
N ARG A 947 11.83 10.40 -34.25
CA ARG A 947 12.84 11.43 -33.97
C ARG A 947 12.63 12.70 -34.78
N GLU A 948 12.43 12.58 -36.08
CA GLU A 948 12.22 13.72 -36.98
C GLU A 948 10.93 14.48 -36.62
N SER A 949 9.86 13.77 -36.26
CA SER A 949 8.57 14.35 -35.86
C SER A 949 8.52 14.87 -34.42
N LYS A 950 9.56 14.65 -33.59
CA LYS A 950 9.57 15.07 -32.18
C LYS A 950 9.62 16.60 -32.06
N LEU A 951 10.36 17.27 -32.94
CA LEU A 951 10.45 18.73 -32.94
C LEU A 951 9.09 19.38 -33.26
N ASP A 952 8.28 18.70 -34.08
CA ASP A 952 6.91 19.10 -34.40
C ASP A 952 5.94 18.92 -33.23
N GLN A 953 6.37 18.25 -32.16
CA GLN A 953 5.58 17.96 -30.95
C GLN A 953 5.96 18.81 -29.73
N ILE A 954 6.73 19.89 -29.92
CA ILE A 954 6.99 20.87 -28.85
C ILE A 954 5.82 21.86 -28.80
N ILE A 955 5.12 21.93 -27.67
CA ILE A 955 3.95 22.79 -27.46
C ILE A 955 4.38 24.22 -27.14
N TRP A 956 5.29 24.35 -26.18
CA TRP A 956 5.68 25.61 -25.54
C TRP A 956 6.99 26.19 -26.08
N ARG A 957 7.13 26.24 -27.42
CA ARG A 957 8.36 26.66 -28.11
C ARG A 957 8.84 28.05 -27.69
N ASP A 958 7.94 29.02 -27.72
CA ASP A 958 8.26 30.41 -27.38
C ASP A 958 8.62 30.58 -25.90
N LEU A 959 8.03 29.76 -25.02
CA LEU A 959 8.37 29.78 -23.60
C LEU A 959 9.84 29.40 -23.37
N TYR A 960 10.33 28.32 -24.01
CA TYR A 960 11.75 27.97 -23.97
C TYR A 960 12.64 28.98 -24.67
N HIS A 961 12.18 29.57 -25.78
CA HIS A 961 12.92 30.61 -26.50
C HIS A 961 13.20 31.81 -25.60
N ILE A 962 12.16 32.33 -24.94
CA ILE A 962 12.26 33.43 -23.98
C ILE A 962 13.19 33.05 -22.82
N GLN A 963 12.98 31.87 -22.22
CA GLN A 963 13.80 31.41 -21.10
C GLN A 963 15.29 31.32 -21.47
N LYS A 964 15.61 30.83 -22.67
CA LYS A 964 16.99 30.71 -23.16
C LYS A 964 17.64 32.08 -23.36
N ASN A 965 16.94 33.01 -23.99
CA ASN A 965 17.49 34.35 -24.27
C ASN A 965 17.69 35.17 -22.99
N LEU A 966 16.82 35.01 -21.99
CA LEU A 966 17.02 35.61 -20.66
C LEU A 966 18.21 34.97 -19.91
N LYS A 967 18.46 33.66 -20.04
CA LYS A 967 19.62 33.00 -19.40
C LYS A 967 20.96 33.41 -20.01
N LEU A 968 21.01 33.67 -21.32
CA LEU A 968 22.21 34.19 -22.00
C LEU A 968 22.59 35.59 -21.49
N GLN A 969 21.60 36.37 -21.01
CA GLN A 969 21.80 37.67 -20.39
C GLN A 969 22.58 37.59 -19.07
N ASN A 970 22.20 36.70 -18.14
CA ASN A 970 22.87 36.60 -16.84
C ASN A 970 24.36 36.27 -17.02
N LYS A 971 24.70 35.41 -17.99
CA LYS A 971 26.10 35.09 -18.31
C LYS A 971 26.89 36.24 -18.95
N GLN A 972 26.27 37.07 -19.79
CA GLN A 972 26.93 38.25 -20.37
C GLN A 972 27.05 39.39 -19.34
N THR A 973 26.09 39.51 -18.42
CA THR A 973 26.12 40.52 -17.36
C THR A 973 27.13 40.15 -16.28
N GLU A 974 27.29 38.86 -15.96
CA GLU A 974 28.38 38.33 -15.11
C GLU A 974 29.74 38.53 -15.77
N ALA A 975 29.89 38.29 -17.07
CA ALA A 975 31.16 38.51 -17.78
C ALA A 975 31.59 39.99 -17.91
N VAL A 976 30.64 40.93 -17.87
CA VAL A 976 30.91 42.38 -17.87
C VAL A 976 31.11 42.93 -16.44
N LEU A 977 30.73 42.18 -15.41
CA LEU A 977 31.03 42.48 -14.01
C LEU A 977 32.36 41.85 -13.54
N ASP A 978 32.86 40.84 -14.25
CA ASP A 978 34.17 40.19 -14.05
C ASP A 978 35.33 40.86 -14.86
N GLU A 979 35.03 41.71 -15.85
CA GLU A 979 35.99 42.65 -16.48
C GLU A 979 36.02 44.00 -15.75
#